data_AF-A0A2E2UDQ7-F1
#
_entry.id   AF-A0A2E2UDQ7-F1
#
_cell.length_a   1.000
_cell.length_b   1.000
_cell.length_c   1.000
_cell.angle_alpha   90.00
_cell.angle_beta   90.00
_cell.angle_gamma   90.00
#
_symmetry.space_group_name_H-M   'P 1'
#
loop_
_entity.id
_entity.type
_entity.pdbx_description
1 polymer ?
#
loop_
_entity_poly.entity_id
_entity_poly.type
_entity_poly.pdbx_seq_one_letter_code
_entity_poly.pdbx_strand_id
1 'polypeptide(L)'
;MLKDRGQISIFFSTAVVVMITIMAFIINIGLFVKAKINLQNAVDAAAYAGASVQARQLTNIGYMNWAMRNVYKEWMFKYYVLGGLSLEGVSGVTLPGTACPGPSKTTGDRKDFTMGCYTRTSIAGGAQDNYNFPSVCIDFANTGQVGLCTRFLVPGLPRFTRQNVLGMDETTNAFIDSIVAEKSTDCSKRTELNFLTANTWAYNVTETDIPNSIRDQAPQMAINYMGAFPHAFEIGVRIRNLESEVNFPPVAGVCGDQASGINCSRSANSLTTSHQERTLKAYTSAFRNLGNQDDNEMKDSFTLTELAPNIGKENIDTGLSYLLIPNEPEKRRKIYLDLKLITANYAPFYTAFATSQGDIKVNNQVIDSEGQCTVTKMGLPVPGYPLHFVKNPDFLTYYAVQGQAQWVGLFNPFANDIILTAYAAAKPFGGRIGPQIFDVSDVRVIRQRTTRKSSPYISALNTQSFKDVNGQEVAPGEYAPGFPVPINAGSDGDQFWMTGPGETIGGFIPDGNSVFFGVPNLVYEYPRRDPQSAQTYFAETPVQAISYKGEGPAPKAGLYNSDMFSFFASNLSGLGGTVTTPAIGQALLAVSAPTLYETHNFLVPTPETLNREFETDSYGAIPGRPDTMTSGSRNFEVWRNAELYGPLFDDGNPNSLFRGPADLRAVLEDYLQRQEPAILKYKSSMNLVAADIYTRNKSKATDQDTGLDAARIISDLPIPIYEGPIETIKEAAPTCESIAGKFIWFYTGDPSLLSDASSCPPNDNLPELLQSRWNSTNFPVRRYRFDYVLETGEFRSNLFSAYRPGGFRLTNNEGLQSNPASSSGRQEVKLRNSYSVKFIPLKSVTTGGDGAAYRPGETMLIYSEGSSNSISNEAQRERFKNPLNLSALGIDIDH
;
A
#
# COMPACT_ATOMS: atom_id res chain seq x y z
N MET A 1 -65.97 -29.47 -76.77
CA MET A 1 -64.99 -30.30 -76.00
C MET A 1 -63.55 -29.76 -76.12
N LEU A 2 -63.31 -28.45 -75.92
CA LEU A 2 -61.96 -27.85 -76.00
C LEU A 2 -61.64 -26.92 -74.80
N LYS A 3 -62.53 -26.83 -73.79
CA LYS A 3 -62.33 -25.97 -72.61
C LYS A 3 -61.73 -26.68 -71.38
N ASP A 4 -61.77 -28.01 -71.31
CA ASP A 4 -61.39 -28.74 -70.08
C ASP A 4 -59.92 -29.21 -70.03
N ARG A 5 -59.20 -29.22 -71.17
CA ARG A 5 -57.80 -29.68 -71.21
C ARG A 5 -56.77 -28.63 -70.75
N GLY A 6 -57.11 -27.33 -70.78
CA GLY A 6 -56.23 -26.25 -70.33
C GLY A 6 -56.22 -26.03 -68.81
N GLN A 7 -57.32 -26.39 -68.12
CA GLN A 7 -57.46 -26.15 -66.68
C GLN A 7 -56.52 -27.03 -65.84
N ILE A 8 -56.29 -28.28 -66.25
CA ILE A 8 -55.35 -29.17 -65.57
C ILE A 8 -53.92 -28.65 -65.67
N SER A 9 -53.51 -28.14 -66.84
CA SER A 9 -52.16 -27.58 -67.04
C SER A 9 -51.95 -26.28 -66.26
N ILE A 10 -52.97 -25.42 -66.18
CA ILE A 10 -52.91 -24.19 -65.37
C ILE A 10 -52.83 -24.56 -63.89
N PHE A 11 -53.68 -25.46 -63.41
CA PHE A 11 -53.67 -25.93 -62.02
C PHE A 11 -52.34 -26.58 -61.62
N PHE A 12 -51.75 -27.40 -62.50
CA PHE A 12 -50.44 -28.01 -62.27
C PHE A 12 -49.32 -26.96 -62.25
N SER A 13 -49.38 -25.96 -63.13
CA SER A 13 -48.42 -24.85 -63.15
C SER A 13 -48.52 -23.99 -61.89
N THR A 14 -49.72 -23.67 -61.39
CA THR A 14 -49.87 -22.93 -60.13
C THR A 14 -49.45 -23.78 -58.94
N ALA A 15 -49.79 -25.08 -58.91
CA ALA A 15 -49.39 -25.96 -57.81
C ALA A 15 -47.86 -26.12 -57.72
N VAL A 16 -47.16 -26.28 -58.84
CA VAL A 16 -45.70 -26.36 -58.88
C VAL A 16 -45.06 -25.04 -58.45
N VAL A 17 -45.57 -23.90 -58.92
CA VAL A 17 -45.07 -22.59 -58.49
C VAL A 17 -45.27 -22.39 -56.98
N VAL A 18 -46.44 -22.74 -56.44
CA VAL A 18 -46.73 -22.68 -55.00
C VAL A 18 -45.82 -23.62 -54.21
N MET A 19 -45.55 -24.83 -54.70
CA MET A 19 -44.65 -25.76 -54.03
C MET A 19 -43.20 -25.23 -54.01
N ILE A 20 -42.73 -24.67 -55.13
CA ILE A 20 -41.40 -24.06 -55.23
C ILE A 20 -41.26 -22.85 -54.31
N THR A 21 -42.27 -21.97 -54.23
CA THR A 21 -42.22 -20.80 -53.33
C THR A 21 -42.25 -21.19 -51.86
N ILE A 22 -43.04 -22.20 -51.48
CA ILE A 22 -43.03 -22.74 -50.10
C ILE A 22 -41.66 -23.36 -49.77
N MET A 23 -41.06 -24.10 -50.70
CA MET A 23 -39.74 -24.71 -50.48
C MET A 23 -38.63 -23.66 -50.37
N ALA A 24 -38.65 -22.64 -51.25
CA ALA A 24 -37.72 -21.51 -51.17
C ALA A 24 -37.88 -20.72 -49.86
N PHE A 25 -39.12 -20.54 -49.38
CA PHE A 25 -39.41 -19.89 -48.10
C PHE A 25 -38.84 -20.67 -46.91
N ILE A 26 -39.04 -21.99 -46.87
CA ILE A 26 -38.49 -22.85 -45.79
C ILE A 26 -36.95 -22.80 -45.79
N ILE A 27 -36.32 -22.85 -46.96
CA ILE A 27 -34.86 -22.77 -47.09
C ILE A 27 -34.34 -21.41 -46.60
N ASN A 28 -34.97 -20.30 -47.02
CA ASN A 28 -34.60 -18.95 -46.55
C ASN A 28 -34.73 -18.79 -45.04
N ILE A 29 -35.82 -19.31 -44.42
CA ILE A 29 -35.97 -19.27 -42.96
C ILE A 29 -34.85 -20.06 -42.29
N GLY A 30 -34.52 -21.25 -42.80
CA GLY A 30 -33.43 -22.06 -42.27
C GLY A 30 -32.09 -21.33 -42.32
N LEU A 31 -31.76 -20.69 -43.46
CA LEU A 31 -30.55 -19.90 -43.63
C LEU A 31 -30.53 -18.65 -42.73
N PHE A 32 -31.67 -17.97 -42.58
CA PHE A 32 -31.81 -16.80 -41.72
C PHE A 32 -31.62 -17.14 -40.24
N VAL A 33 -32.21 -18.24 -39.76
CA VAL A 33 -32.03 -18.72 -38.38
C VAL A 33 -30.57 -19.12 -38.14
N LYS A 34 -29.94 -19.81 -39.10
CA LYS A 34 -28.50 -20.13 -39.04
C LYS A 34 -27.65 -18.86 -38.95
N ALA A 35 -27.92 -17.85 -39.78
CA ALA A 35 -27.21 -16.57 -39.77
C ALA A 35 -27.35 -15.85 -38.42
N LYS A 36 -28.55 -15.84 -37.82
CA LYS A 36 -28.78 -15.28 -36.48
C LYS A 36 -27.99 -16.01 -35.39
N ILE A 37 -28.00 -17.34 -35.39
CA ILE A 37 -27.26 -18.14 -34.41
C ILE A 37 -25.75 -17.89 -34.55
N ASN A 38 -25.24 -17.86 -35.79
CA ASN A 38 -23.83 -17.57 -36.04
C ASN A 38 -23.44 -16.17 -35.56
N LEU A 39 -24.26 -15.16 -35.82
CA LEU A 39 -24.01 -13.80 -35.32
C LEU A 39 -24.03 -13.76 -33.79
N GLN A 40 -25.00 -14.41 -33.13
CA GLN A 40 -25.06 -14.44 -31.67
C GLN A 40 -23.82 -15.13 -31.07
N ASN A 41 -23.43 -16.30 -31.60
CA ASN A 41 -22.22 -17.00 -31.15
C ASN A 41 -20.96 -16.14 -31.34
N ALA A 42 -20.86 -15.40 -32.45
CA ALA A 42 -19.76 -14.48 -32.69
C ALA A 42 -19.72 -13.33 -31.67
N VAL A 43 -20.88 -12.73 -31.37
CA VAL A 43 -20.98 -11.61 -30.41
C VAL A 43 -20.76 -12.09 -28.97
N ASP A 44 -21.21 -13.30 -28.60
CA ASP A 44 -20.91 -13.93 -27.31
C ASP A 44 -19.41 -14.19 -27.17
N ALA A 45 -18.77 -14.72 -28.20
CA ALA A 45 -17.31 -14.93 -28.23
C ALA A 45 -16.54 -13.59 -28.14
N ALA A 46 -17.07 -12.51 -28.72
CA ALA A 46 -16.50 -11.17 -28.62
C ALA A 46 -16.59 -10.61 -27.20
N ALA A 47 -17.77 -10.71 -26.57
CA ALA A 47 -17.98 -10.28 -25.19
C ALA A 47 -17.08 -11.06 -24.23
N TYR A 48 -16.97 -12.38 -24.42
CA TYR A 48 -16.10 -13.23 -23.61
C TYR A 48 -14.63 -12.83 -23.78
N ALA A 49 -14.16 -12.66 -25.03
CA ALA A 49 -12.78 -12.31 -25.32
C ALA A 49 -12.38 -10.93 -24.76
N GLY A 50 -13.22 -9.90 -24.95
CA GLY A 50 -12.94 -8.57 -24.39
C GLY A 50 -12.94 -8.56 -22.86
N ALA A 51 -13.90 -9.26 -22.23
CA ALA A 51 -13.89 -9.44 -20.78
C ALA A 51 -12.67 -10.25 -20.30
N SER A 52 -12.16 -11.21 -21.07
CA SER A 52 -10.96 -11.96 -20.70
C SER A 52 -9.71 -11.08 -20.64
N VAL A 53 -9.59 -10.08 -21.54
CA VAL A 53 -8.51 -9.08 -21.51
C VAL A 53 -8.61 -8.24 -20.24
N GLN A 54 -9.81 -7.76 -19.89
CA GLN A 54 -10.05 -7.03 -18.64
C GLN A 54 -9.72 -7.89 -17.40
N ALA A 55 -10.08 -9.18 -17.39
CA ALA A 55 -9.74 -10.09 -16.30
C ALA A 55 -8.23 -10.26 -16.12
N ARG A 56 -7.48 -10.34 -17.23
CA ARG A 56 -6.01 -10.38 -17.21
C ARG A 56 -5.41 -9.08 -16.68
N GLN A 57 -5.90 -7.93 -17.12
CA GLN A 57 -5.45 -6.62 -16.62
C GLN A 57 -5.71 -6.48 -15.11
N LEU A 58 -6.90 -6.89 -14.63
CA LEU A 58 -7.20 -6.94 -13.20
C LEU A 58 -6.27 -7.88 -12.41
N THR A 59 -5.83 -8.98 -13.02
CA THR A 59 -4.86 -9.90 -12.41
C THR A 59 -3.48 -9.24 -12.26
N ASN A 60 -3.00 -8.55 -13.30
CA ASN A 60 -1.74 -7.79 -13.22
C ASN A 60 -1.80 -6.71 -12.13
N ILE A 61 -2.93 -6.00 -12.03
CA ILE A 61 -3.16 -5.03 -10.93
C ILE A 61 -3.10 -5.73 -9.58
N GLY A 62 -3.72 -6.91 -9.42
CA GLY A 62 -3.67 -7.71 -8.20
C GLY A 62 -2.24 -8.10 -7.80
N TYR A 63 -1.43 -8.55 -8.75
CA TYR A 63 -0.02 -8.89 -8.50
C TYR A 63 0.83 -7.67 -8.11
N MET A 64 0.64 -6.54 -8.78
CA MET A 64 1.31 -5.28 -8.40
C MET A 64 0.89 -4.83 -7.00
N ASN A 65 -0.38 -5.01 -6.63
CA ASN A 65 -0.85 -4.66 -5.30
C ASN A 65 -0.26 -5.58 -4.20
N TRP A 66 -0.04 -6.86 -4.52
CA TRP A 66 0.74 -7.75 -3.65
C TRP A 66 2.22 -7.33 -3.57
N ALA A 67 2.82 -6.85 -4.67
CA ALA A 67 4.17 -6.30 -4.63
C ALA A 67 4.27 -5.08 -3.69
N MET A 68 3.29 -4.15 -3.70
CA MET A 68 3.22 -3.05 -2.72
C MET A 68 3.18 -3.57 -1.27
N ARG A 69 2.41 -4.64 -1.02
CA ARG A 69 2.37 -5.28 0.30
C ARG A 69 3.73 -5.84 0.70
N ASN A 70 4.50 -6.42 -0.22
CA ASN A 70 5.86 -6.91 0.07
C ASN A 70 6.80 -5.78 0.47
N VAL A 71 6.73 -4.62 -0.17
CA VAL A 71 7.51 -3.42 0.21
C VAL A 71 7.20 -3.04 1.66
N TYR A 72 5.92 -3.04 2.05
CA TYR A 72 5.54 -2.76 3.44
C TYR A 72 6.04 -3.82 4.42
N LYS A 73 6.00 -5.11 4.07
CA LYS A 73 6.58 -6.19 4.90
C LYS A 73 8.09 -5.99 5.11
N GLU A 74 8.81 -5.69 4.04
CA GLU A 74 10.25 -5.44 4.10
C GLU A 74 10.58 -4.26 5.03
N TRP A 75 9.84 -3.16 4.89
CA TRP A 75 10.01 -1.99 5.74
C TRP A 75 9.74 -2.29 7.22
N MET A 76 8.65 -3.01 7.51
CA MET A 76 8.32 -3.42 8.88
C MET A 76 9.35 -4.40 9.45
N PHE A 77 10.00 -5.21 8.62
CA PHE A 77 11.07 -6.11 9.06
C PHE A 77 12.32 -5.34 9.46
N LYS A 78 12.71 -4.37 8.62
CA LYS A 78 13.81 -3.44 8.95
C LYS A 78 13.50 -2.71 10.27
N TYR A 79 12.29 -2.18 10.40
CA TYR A 79 11.87 -1.42 11.59
C TYR A 79 11.79 -2.25 12.88
N TYR A 80 11.00 -3.34 12.89
CA TYR A 80 10.72 -4.11 14.10
C TYR A 80 11.81 -5.12 14.47
N VAL A 81 12.48 -5.72 13.47
CA VAL A 81 13.46 -6.80 13.70
C VAL A 81 14.88 -6.23 13.65
N LEU A 82 15.29 -5.63 12.52
CA LEU A 82 16.67 -5.14 12.37
C LEU A 82 16.98 -3.95 13.28
N GLY A 83 16.03 -3.02 13.40
CA GLY A 83 16.15 -1.86 14.29
C GLY A 83 16.13 -2.22 15.78
N GLY A 84 15.57 -3.39 16.14
CA GLY A 84 15.40 -3.85 17.51
C GLY A 84 16.36 -4.97 17.94
N LEU A 85 17.41 -5.29 17.17
CA LEU A 85 18.28 -6.45 17.43
C LEU A 85 18.95 -6.43 18.82
N SER A 86 19.16 -5.25 19.41
CA SER A 86 19.74 -5.08 20.74
C SER A 86 18.74 -5.30 21.88
N LEU A 87 17.43 -5.38 21.59
CA LEU A 87 16.38 -5.49 22.59
C LEU A 87 16.20 -6.94 23.04
N GLU A 88 16.00 -7.16 24.34
CA GLU A 88 15.76 -8.49 24.92
C GLU A 88 14.48 -9.14 24.35
N GLY A 89 13.41 -8.37 24.12
CA GLY A 89 12.16 -8.88 23.56
C GLY A 89 12.25 -9.36 22.10
N VAL A 90 13.30 -8.94 21.39
CA VAL A 90 13.58 -9.31 19.99
C VAL A 90 14.64 -10.40 19.92
N SER A 91 15.78 -10.21 20.60
CA SER A 91 16.91 -11.14 20.60
C SER A 91 16.66 -12.41 21.42
N GLY A 92 15.75 -12.36 22.40
CA GLY A 92 15.50 -13.46 23.34
C GLY A 92 16.63 -13.70 24.35
N VAL A 93 17.66 -12.85 24.36
CA VAL A 93 18.81 -12.96 25.26
C VAL A 93 18.63 -12.01 26.44
N THR A 94 18.56 -12.57 27.64
CA THR A 94 18.51 -11.78 28.87
C THR A 94 19.85 -11.11 29.14
N LEU A 95 19.84 -9.79 29.33
CA LEU A 95 21.04 -9.00 29.56
C LEU A 95 21.66 -9.31 30.95
N PRO A 96 22.99 -9.50 31.06
CA PRO A 96 23.64 -9.75 32.33
C PRO A 96 23.52 -8.53 33.27
N GLY A 97 23.18 -8.77 34.55
CA GLY A 97 23.36 -7.81 35.63
C GLY A 97 22.19 -6.91 36.06
N THR A 98 20.92 -7.22 35.75
CA THR A 98 19.80 -6.40 36.25
C THR A 98 18.60 -7.21 36.72
N ALA A 99 18.35 -7.23 38.02
CA ALA A 99 17.04 -7.49 38.58
C ALA A 99 16.18 -6.22 38.43
N CYS A 100 15.65 -5.99 37.23
CA CYS A 100 14.55 -5.03 37.05
C CYS A 100 13.29 -5.63 37.71
N PRO A 101 12.53 -4.91 38.55
CA PRO A 101 11.26 -5.42 39.05
C PRO A 101 10.26 -5.54 37.88
N GLY A 102 9.93 -6.77 37.47
CA GLY A 102 8.94 -7.03 36.43
C GLY A 102 9.01 -8.47 35.87
N PRO A 103 7.95 -8.95 35.20
CA PRO A 103 7.96 -10.22 34.49
C PRO A 103 8.98 -10.17 33.34
N SER A 104 9.49 -11.34 32.92
CA SER A 104 10.40 -11.42 31.77
C SER A 104 9.72 -10.85 30.51
N LYS A 105 10.48 -10.06 29.74
CA LYS A 105 10.04 -9.39 28.50
C LYS A 105 9.66 -10.35 27.37
N THR A 106 9.84 -11.65 27.58
CA THR A 106 9.53 -12.72 26.64
C THR A 106 8.46 -13.69 27.15
N THR A 107 7.85 -13.44 28.33
CA THR A 107 6.91 -14.38 28.94
C THR A 107 5.45 -14.01 28.63
N GLY A 108 4.79 -14.81 27.77
CA GLY A 108 3.36 -14.71 27.46
C GLY A 108 3.04 -14.49 25.97
N ASP A 109 1.77 -14.20 25.66
CA ASP A 109 1.28 -14.07 24.27
C ASP A 109 1.66 -12.74 23.59
N ARG A 110 2.41 -11.85 24.26
CA ARG A 110 2.69 -10.47 23.83
C ARG A 110 4.19 -10.19 23.73
N LYS A 111 4.58 -9.26 22.85
CA LYS A 111 5.95 -8.78 22.70
C LYS A 111 6.15 -7.42 23.35
N ASP A 112 7.31 -7.28 24.00
CA ASP A 112 7.75 -6.06 24.66
C ASP A 112 9.00 -5.52 23.95
N PHE A 113 8.88 -4.34 23.36
CA PHE A 113 9.95 -3.61 22.66
C PHE A 113 10.60 -2.53 23.55
N THR A 114 10.38 -2.56 24.86
CA THR A 114 11.03 -1.62 25.78
C THR A 114 12.51 -1.93 25.97
N MET A 115 13.32 -0.89 26.19
CA MET A 115 14.74 -1.02 26.53
C MET A 115 14.95 -1.51 27.97
N GLY A 116 16.12 -2.08 28.25
CA GLY A 116 16.49 -2.54 29.60
C GLY A 116 16.53 -1.38 30.60
N CYS A 117 16.10 -1.63 31.85
CA CYS A 117 16.16 -0.60 32.89
C CYS A 117 17.61 -0.35 33.35
N TYR A 118 17.84 0.79 34.00
CA TYR A 118 19.07 1.07 34.74
C TYR A 118 18.75 1.28 36.23
N THR A 119 19.26 0.42 37.10
CA THR A 119 19.01 0.50 38.55
C THR A 119 20.09 1.37 39.21
N ARG A 120 19.71 2.56 39.69
CA ARG A 120 20.55 3.35 40.61
C ARG A 120 20.55 2.64 41.96
N THR A 121 21.70 2.30 42.51
CA THR A 121 21.82 1.70 43.84
C THR A 121 21.07 2.53 44.90
N SER A 122 19.97 1.97 45.41
CA SER A 122 19.28 2.27 46.70
C SER A 122 18.44 3.54 46.91
N ILE A 123 17.71 4.06 45.92
CA ILE A 123 16.40 4.72 46.16
C ILE A 123 15.40 4.14 45.17
N ALA A 124 14.18 3.87 45.63
CA ALA A 124 13.07 3.40 44.81
C ALA A 124 12.99 4.18 43.47
N GLY A 125 12.97 3.43 42.36
CA GLY A 125 12.81 3.96 41.00
C GLY A 125 14.10 3.97 40.18
N GLY A 126 14.45 2.84 39.55
CA GLY A 126 15.40 2.84 38.45
C GLY A 126 14.75 3.46 37.20
N ALA A 127 15.53 4.12 36.34
CA ALA A 127 15.02 4.67 35.08
C ALA A 127 14.59 3.51 34.16
N GLN A 128 13.32 3.53 33.74
CA GLN A 128 12.71 2.48 32.93
C GLN A 128 12.05 3.08 31.69
N ASP A 129 12.20 2.39 30.56
CA ASP A 129 11.39 2.64 29.37
C ASP A 129 9.96 2.17 29.62
N ASN A 130 9.04 3.14 29.76
CA ASN A 130 7.64 2.89 30.08
C ASN A 130 6.74 2.91 28.84
N TYR A 131 7.30 3.17 27.66
CA TYR A 131 6.54 3.20 26.42
C TYR A 131 6.97 2.07 25.48
N ASN A 132 6.08 1.09 25.30
CA ASN A 132 6.31 -0.07 24.46
C ASN A 132 6.13 0.28 22.96
N PHE A 133 7.08 1.03 22.40
CA PHE A 133 7.23 1.20 20.95
C PHE A 133 8.47 0.45 20.45
N PRO A 134 8.40 -0.21 19.28
CA PRO A 134 9.59 -0.54 18.51
C PRO A 134 10.33 0.75 18.14
N SER A 135 11.66 0.73 18.16
CA SER A 135 12.48 1.87 17.73
C SER A 135 13.76 1.38 17.07
N VAL A 136 14.20 2.06 16.02
CA VAL A 136 15.47 1.77 15.35
C VAL A 136 16.63 2.28 16.21
N CYS A 137 17.46 1.36 16.71
CA CYS A 137 18.68 1.69 17.43
C CYS A 137 19.83 0.80 16.95
N ILE A 138 20.87 1.41 16.38
CA ILE A 138 22.04 0.70 15.88
C ILE A 138 23.27 1.07 16.72
N ASP A 139 23.92 0.05 17.30
CA ASP A 139 25.16 0.18 18.06
C ASP A 139 26.23 -0.74 17.43
N PHE A 140 27.30 -0.14 16.91
CA PHE A 140 28.36 -0.86 16.18
C PHE A 140 29.53 -1.33 17.05
N ALA A 141 29.45 -1.18 18.37
CA ALA A 141 30.59 -1.43 19.23
C ALA A 141 30.39 -2.63 20.16
N ASN A 142 31.23 -3.65 19.96
CA ASN A 142 31.47 -4.74 20.92
C ASN A 142 32.33 -4.25 22.11
N THR A 143 32.07 -3.04 22.61
CA THR A 143 32.87 -2.37 23.65
C THR A 143 32.13 -2.44 24.98
N GLY A 144 32.33 -3.55 25.68
CA GLY A 144 31.82 -3.75 27.04
C GLY A 144 30.38 -4.28 27.08
N GLN A 145 30.05 -5.00 28.15
CA GLN A 145 28.78 -5.72 28.32
C GLN A 145 27.51 -4.83 28.39
N VAL A 146 27.62 -3.51 28.15
CA VAL A 146 26.53 -2.52 28.24
C VAL A 146 26.56 -1.62 27.00
N GLY A 147 25.88 -2.03 25.92
CA GLY A 147 25.70 -1.20 24.72
C GLY A 147 24.65 -0.10 24.93
N LEU A 148 24.81 1.05 24.25
CA LEU A 148 23.89 2.19 24.32
C LEU A 148 22.46 1.81 23.91
N CYS A 149 22.32 0.93 22.92
CA CYS A 149 21.02 0.45 22.45
C CYS A 149 20.38 -0.65 23.32
N THR A 150 21.01 -1.05 24.44
CA THR A 150 20.46 -2.08 25.35
C THR A 150 19.80 -1.47 26.59
N ARG A 151 20.16 -0.24 26.96
CA ARG A 151 19.73 0.43 28.19
C ARG A 151 18.98 1.72 27.89
N PHE A 152 17.93 1.98 28.65
CA PHE A 152 17.15 3.21 28.57
C PHE A 152 17.93 4.46 29.04
N LEU A 153 18.84 4.29 29.98
CA LEU A 153 19.65 5.38 30.52
C LEU A 153 21.09 4.93 30.69
N VAL A 154 22.03 5.72 30.15
CA VAL A 154 23.46 5.60 30.42
C VAL A 154 23.85 6.72 31.39
N PRO A 155 24.42 6.38 32.57
CA PRO A 155 24.71 7.37 33.61
C PRO A 155 25.73 8.41 33.13
N GLY A 156 25.59 9.63 33.64
CA GLY A 156 26.49 10.75 33.38
C GLY A 156 27.81 10.63 34.13
N LEU A 157 28.65 11.65 34.02
CA LEU A 157 29.88 11.75 34.79
C LEU A 157 29.58 12.38 36.16
N PRO A 158 30.12 11.84 37.27
CA PRO A 158 29.95 12.45 38.58
C PRO A 158 30.83 13.72 38.68
N ARG A 159 30.31 14.78 39.29
CA ARG A 159 31.15 15.92 39.67
C ARG A 159 31.78 15.70 41.04
N PHE A 160 33.04 16.14 41.20
CA PHE A 160 33.68 16.13 42.50
C PHE A 160 33.12 17.27 43.37
N THR A 161 32.90 17.00 44.65
CA THR A 161 32.50 18.02 45.62
C THR A 161 33.65 19.02 45.85
N ARG A 162 33.33 20.32 45.91
CA ARG A 162 34.31 21.41 46.08
C ARG A 162 35.21 21.12 47.29
N GLN A 163 36.49 20.89 47.05
CA GLN A 163 37.49 20.88 48.12
C GLN A 163 38.17 22.25 48.08
N ASN A 164 37.99 23.06 49.13
CA ASN A 164 38.51 24.43 49.27
C ASN A 164 40.04 24.55 49.07
N VAL A 165 40.51 24.42 47.84
CA VAL A 165 41.90 24.60 47.42
C VAL A 165 41.90 25.66 46.33
N LEU A 166 42.28 26.88 46.73
CA LEU A 166 42.34 28.07 45.87
C LEU A 166 43.06 27.76 44.53
N GLY A 167 42.33 27.88 43.42
CA GLY A 167 42.84 27.78 42.04
C GLY A 167 42.75 26.41 41.36
N MET A 168 42.55 25.31 42.10
CA MET A 168 42.38 23.97 41.51
C MET A 168 40.93 23.66 41.12
N ASP A 169 39.96 24.28 41.80
CA ASP A 169 38.53 24.06 41.53
C ASP A 169 38.10 24.61 40.17
N GLU A 170 38.66 25.74 39.72
CA GLU A 170 38.28 26.36 38.44
C GLU A 170 38.79 25.57 37.22
N THR A 171 40.05 25.13 37.29
CA THR A 171 40.67 24.31 36.23
C THR A 171 40.08 22.89 36.15
N THR A 172 39.74 22.30 37.30
CA THR A 172 39.10 20.96 37.34
C THR A 172 37.66 21.01 36.83
N ASN A 173 36.89 22.05 37.18
CA ASN A 173 35.53 22.22 36.68
C ASN A 173 35.50 22.48 35.17
N ALA A 174 36.38 23.33 34.64
CA ALA A 174 36.48 23.56 33.20
C ALA A 174 36.88 22.29 32.42
N PHE A 175 37.74 21.43 32.99
CA PHE A 175 38.08 20.14 32.41
C PHE A 175 36.91 19.15 32.44
N ILE A 176 36.12 19.12 33.52
CA ILE A 176 34.91 18.29 33.59
C ILE A 176 33.86 18.82 32.61
N ASP A 177 33.69 20.13 32.48
CA ASP A 177 32.77 20.77 31.53
C ASP A 177 33.09 20.35 30.09
N SER A 178 34.37 20.31 29.70
CA SER A 178 34.77 19.88 28.37
C SER A 178 34.51 18.40 28.11
N ILE A 179 34.74 17.52 29.11
CA ILE A 179 34.41 16.09 28.98
C ILE A 179 32.90 15.89 28.91
N VAL A 180 32.12 16.63 29.73
CA VAL A 180 30.66 16.56 29.70
C VAL A 180 30.13 17.03 28.34
N ALA A 181 30.66 18.11 27.78
CA ALA A 181 30.30 18.59 26.45
C ALA A 181 30.64 17.58 25.34
N GLU A 182 31.82 16.95 25.39
CA GLU A 182 32.20 15.88 24.44
C GLU A 182 31.30 14.65 24.57
N LYS A 183 30.98 14.23 25.79
CA LYS A 183 30.05 13.12 26.04
C LYS A 183 28.64 13.45 25.53
N SER A 184 28.17 14.66 25.79
CA SER A 184 26.90 15.17 25.30
C SER A 184 26.83 15.14 23.77
N THR A 185 27.92 15.55 23.12
CA THR A 185 28.07 15.54 21.66
C THR A 185 28.08 14.11 21.11
N ASP A 186 28.81 13.17 21.72
CA ASP A 186 28.84 11.77 21.28
C ASP A 186 27.44 11.12 21.37
N CYS A 187 26.68 11.43 22.43
CA CYS A 187 25.31 10.95 22.57
C CYS A 187 24.40 11.49 21.46
N SER A 188 24.45 12.78 21.14
CA SER A 188 23.68 13.33 20.03
C SER A 188 24.13 12.82 18.65
N LYS A 189 25.42 12.55 18.43
CA LYS A 189 25.91 11.93 17.18
C LYS A 189 25.32 10.54 16.94
N ARG A 190 25.03 9.78 17.99
CA ARG A 190 24.32 8.49 17.87
C ARG A 190 22.86 8.66 17.44
N THR A 191 22.21 9.76 17.84
CA THR A 191 20.87 10.13 17.35
C THR A 191 20.88 10.34 15.85
N GLU A 192 21.88 11.05 15.32
CA GLU A 192 22.03 11.27 13.87
C GLU A 192 22.16 9.95 13.11
N LEU A 193 22.98 9.02 13.59
CA LEU A 193 23.16 7.70 12.97
C LEU A 193 21.85 6.88 12.91
N ASN A 194 21.05 6.90 13.99
CA ASN A 194 19.75 6.23 14.04
C ASN A 194 18.73 6.90 13.11
N PHE A 195 18.74 8.24 13.04
CA PHE A 195 17.93 9.00 12.11
C PHE A 195 18.28 8.66 10.66
N LEU A 196 19.55 8.71 10.28
CA LEU A 196 20.02 8.40 8.92
C LEU A 196 19.63 6.97 8.51
N THR A 197 19.73 6.01 9.42
CA THR A 197 19.32 4.62 9.18
C THR A 197 17.81 4.52 8.93
N ALA A 198 16.99 5.08 9.81
CA ALA A 198 15.53 5.06 9.69
C ALA A 198 15.07 5.80 8.41
N ASN A 199 15.68 6.94 8.11
CA ASN A 199 15.40 7.73 6.92
C ASN A 199 15.78 6.99 5.64
N THR A 200 16.94 6.32 5.61
CA THR A 200 17.35 5.48 4.47
C THR A 200 16.36 4.34 4.25
N TRP A 201 15.91 3.65 5.29
CA TRP A 201 14.91 2.58 5.12
C TRP A 201 13.54 3.07 4.63
N ALA A 202 13.16 4.31 4.94
CA ALA A 202 11.92 4.92 4.47
C ALA A 202 12.03 5.49 3.06
N TYR A 203 13.13 6.17 2.72
CA TYR A 203 13.22 7.08 1.56
C TYR A 203 14.40 6.87 0.60
N ASN A 204 15.26 5.88 0.83
CA ASN A 204 16.40 5.64 -0.06
C ASN A 204 15.99 5.42 -1.52
N VAL A 205 16.81 5.91 -2.44
CA VAL A 205 16.65 5.68 -3.88
C VAL A 205 17.91 5.01 -4.38
N THR A 206 17.75 3.87 -5.05
CA THR A 206 18.86 3.10 -5.62
C THR A 206 18.98 3.37 -7.13
N GLU A 207 20.11 2.97 -7.73
CA GLU A 207 20.38 3.10 -9.17
C GLU A 207 20.28 4.54 -9.69
N THR A 208 20.82 5.49 -8.93
CA THR A 208 20.93 6.91 -9.29
C THR A 208 22.36 7.26 -9.73
N ASP A 209 22.49 8.21 -10.64
CA ASP A 209 23.79 8.77 -11.05
C ASP A 209 24.21 9.98 -10.19
N ILE A 210 23.31 10.42 -9.29
CA ILE A 210 23.51 11.55 -8.38
C ILE A 210 23.90 11.00 -6.99
N PRO A 211 24.89 11.61 -6.29
CA PRO A 211 25.22 11.28 -4.90
C PRO A 211 24.03 11.50 -3.97
N ASN A 212 23.88 10.65 -2.95
CA ASN A 212 22.84 10.77 -1.93
C ASN A 212 23.53 10.91 -0.57
N SER A 213 23.56 12.12 -0.02
CA SER A 213 24.38 12.40 1.16
C SER A 213 23.88 11.67 2.41
N ILE A 214 22.56 11.47 2.52
CA ILE A 214 21.94 10.70 3.61
C ILE A 214 22.38 9.24 3.53
N ARG A 215 22.37 8.65 2.33
CA ARG A 215 22.79 7.26 2.11
C ARG A 215 24.29 7.07 2.34
N ASP A 216 25.10 8.03 1.89
CA ASP A 216 26.56 7.98 2.00
C ASP A 216 27.04 8.13 3.44
N GLN A 217 26.29 8.86 4.28
CA GLN A 217 26.54 9.00 5.71
C GLN A 217 25.89 7.89 6.55
N ALA A 218 24.90 7.18 6.01
CA ALA A 218 24.20 6.11 6.72
C ALA A 218 25.08 4.85 6.88
N PRO A 219 24.90 4.09 7.98
CA PRO A 219 25.56 2.81 8.14
C PRO A 219 25.16 1.81 7.05
N GLN A 220 26.07 0.91 6.70
CA GLN A 220 25.90 -0.13 5.67
C GLN A 220 24.97 -1.29 6.12
N MET A 221 23.72 -0.97 6.47
CA MET A 221 22.69 -1.94 6.88
C MET A 221 21.47 -1.85 5.94
N ALA A 222 21.36 -2.83 5.04
CA ALA A 222 20.28 -2.91 4.06
C ALA A 222 20.11 -1.67 3.16
N ILE A 223 21.18 -0.88 2.97
CA ILE A 223 21.15 0.34 2.14
C ILE A 223 21.14 0.06 0.63
N ASN A 224 21.42 -1.17 0.22
CA ASN A 224 21.36 -1.60 -1.18
C ASN A 224 19.91 -1.78 -1.69
N TYR A 225 18.92 -1.63 -0.80
CA TYR A 225 17.51 -1.77 -1.11
C TYR A 225 16.86 -0.38 -1.22
N MET A 226 15.86 -0.28 -2.09
CA MET A 226 15.04 0.92 -2.21
C MET A 226 14.29 1.18 -0.90
N GLY A 227 14.10 2.46 -0.57
CA GLY A 227 13.28 2.88 0.55
C GLY A 227 11.82 2.52 0.33
N ALA A 228 11.09 2.32 1.43
CA ALA A 228 9.70 1.90 1.39
C ALA A 228 8.79 2.85 0.58
N PHE A 229 8.90 4.16 0.82
CA PHE A 229 8.05 5.15 0.18
C PHE A 229 8.31 5.27 -1.33
N PRO A 230 9.57 5.50 -1.80
CA PRO A 230 9.87 5.58 -3.23
C PRO A 230 9.44 4.31 -3.99
N HIS A 231 9.66 3.13 -3.40
CA HIS A 231 9.31 1.86 -4.03
C HIS A 231 7.79 1.66 -4.11
N ALA A 232 7.06 1.96 -3.04
CA ALA A 232 5.60 1.89 -3.03
C ALA A 232 4.97 2.92 -3.99
N PHE A 233 5.53 4.12 -4.09
CA PHE A 233 5.11 5.15 -5.04
C PHE A 233 5.27 4.66 -6.49
N GLU A 234 6.44 4.10 -6.85
CA GLU A 234 6.67 3.58 -8.20
C GLU A 234 5.66 2.50 -8.59
N ILE A 235 5.42 1.53 -7.70
CA ILE A 235 4.42 0.48 -7.96
C ILE A 235 3.01 1.09 -8.04
N GLY A 236 2.69 2.08 -7.21
CA GLY A 236 1.41 2.76 -7.25
C GLY A 236 1.13 3.47 -8.57
N VAL A 237 2.15 4.11 -9.14
CA VAL A 237 2.06 4.74 -10.47
C VAL A 237 1.92 3.71 -11.59
N ARG A 238 2.62 2.56 -11.51
CA ARG A 238 2.43 1.43 -12.43
C ARG A 238 0.99 0.89 -12.37
N ILE A 239 0.39 0.80 -11.18
CA ILE A 239 -1.03 0.41 -11.03
C ILE A 239 -1.96 1.42 -11.71
N ARG A 240 -1.68 2.72 -11.64
CA ARG A 240 -2.48 3.75 -12.34
C ARG A 240 -2.42 3.62 -13.86
N ASN A 241 -1.26 3.27 -14.43
CA ASN A 241 -1.17 2.92 -15.86
C ASN A 241 -2.00 1.68 -16.21
N LEU A 242 -1.92 0.62 -15.41
CA LEU A 242 -2.72 -0.59 -15.63
C LEU A 242 -4.23 -0.28 -15.52
N GLU A 243 -4.61 0.61 -14.60
CA GLU A 243 -5.98 1.09 -14.45
C GLU A 243 -6.43 1.91 -15.67
N SER A 244 -5.57 2.74 -16.26
CA SER A 244 -5.88 3.48 -17.49
C SER A 244 -6.09 2.56 -18.68
N GLU A 245 -5.35 1.45 -18.78
CA GLU A 245 -5.56 0.42 -19.81
C GLU A 245 -6.95 -0.23 -19.71
N VAL A 246 -7.42 -0.54 -18.49
CA VAL A 246 -8.77 -1.11 -18.28
C VAL A 246 -9.85 -0.09 -18.65
N ASN A 247 -9.61 1.18 -18.32
CA ASN A 247 -10.53 2.30 -18.56
C ASN A 247 -10.44 2.90 -19.96
N PHE A 248 -9.69 2.30 -20.88
CA PHE A 248 -9.64 2.76 -22.26
C PHE A 248 -11.06 2.92 -22.84
N PRO A 249 -11.39 4.07 -23.48
CA PRO A 249 -12.73 4.35 -23.96
C PRO A 249 -13.34 3.26 -24.84
N PRO A 250 -14.67 3.03 -24.78
CA PRO A 250 -15.37 2.15 -25.68
C PRO A 250 -15.20 2.61 -27.14
N VAL A 251 -14.90 1.69 -28.05
CA VAL A 251 -14.76 1.98 -29.49
C VAL A 251 -16.00 1.50 -30.25
N ALA A 252 -16.58 2.40 -31.05
CA ALA A 252 -17.73 2.09 -31.90
C ALA A 252 -17.30 1.82 -33.35
N GLY A 253 -17.99 0.92 -34.06
CA GLY A 253 -17.83 0.75 -35.50
C GLY A 253 -16.51 0.14 -35.95
N VAL A 254 -16.05 -0.94 -35.31
CA VAL A 254 -14.82 -1.66 -35.68
C VAL A 254 -15.13 -2.71 -36.74
N CYS A 255 -14.45 -2.64 -37.89
CA CYS A 255 -14.63 -3.56 -39.01
C CYS A 255 -13.28 -4.05 -39.58
N GLY A 256 -13.33 -4.98 -40.52
CA GLY A 256 -12.13 -5.51 -41.19
C GLY A 256 -11.62 -4.52 -42.23
N ASP A 257 -12.49 -4.19 -43.18
CA ASP A 257 -12.30 -3.15 -44.18
C ASP A 257 -13.36 -2.04 -44.00
N GLN A 258 -12.88 -0.79 -44.00
CA GLN A 258 -13.70 0.40 -43.76
C GLN A 258 -14.74 0.63 -44.87
N ALA A 259 -14.50 0.09 -46.07
CA ALA A 259 -15.43 0.22 -47.20
C ALA A 259 -16.63 -0.74 -47.16
N SER A 260 -16.57 -1.83 -46.38
CA SER A 260 -17.55 -2.92 -46.46
C SER A 260 -18.38 -3.12 -45.18
N GLY A 261 -17.91 -2.64 -44.02
CA GLY A 261 -18.63 -2.81 -42.74
C GLY A 261 -19.82 -1.87 -42.55
N ILE A 262 -20.90 -2.36 -41.93
CA ILE A 262 -22.06 -1.54 -41.54
C ILE A 262 -21.64 -0.48 -40.52
N ASN A 263 -21.86 0.81 -40.78
CA ASN A 263 -21.48 1.90 -39.86
C ASN A 263 -20.01 1.82 -39.38
N CYS A 264 -19.10 1.37 -40.24
CA CYS A 264 -17.70 1.27 -39.87
C CYS A 264 -17.05 2.65 -39.70
N SER A 265 -16.42 2.86 -38.54
CA SER A 265 -15.64 4.04 -38.23
C SER A 265 -14.13 3.79 -38.33
N ARG A 266 -13.69 2.54 -38.04
CA ARG A 266 -12.27 2.22 -37.88
C ARG A 266 -11.96 0.76 -38.23
N SER A 267 -10.87 0.55 -38.98
CA SER A 267 -10.38 -0.80 -39.28
C SER A 267 -9.68 -1.43 -38.06
N ALA A 268 -9.92 -2.71 -37.82
CA ALA A 268 -9.27 -3.50 -36.76
C ALA A 268 -7.73 -3.51 -36.88
N ASN A 269 -7.19 -3.41 -38.09
CA ASN A 269 -5.74 -3.37 -38.33
C ASN A 269 -5.06 -2.09 -37.80
N SER A 270 -5.85 -1.03 -37.58
CA SER A 270 -5.35 0.23 -36.99
C SER A 270 -5.24 0.18 -35.46
N LEU A 271 -5.67 -0.91 -34.82
CA LEU A 271 -5.61 -1.10 -33.36
C LEU A 271 -4.28 -1.76 -32.99
N THR A 272 -3.26 -0.96 -32.66
CA THR A 272 -1.88 -1.46 -32.47
C THR A 272 -1.32 -1.29 -31.06
N THR A 273 -2.01 -0.54 -30.19
CA THR A 273 -1.53 -0.19 -28.84
C THR A 273 -2.04 -1.16 -27.76
N SER A 274 -1.36 -1.24 -26.61
CA SER A 274 -1.78 -2.10 -25.48
C SER A 274 -3.19 -1.78 -24.98
N HIS A 275 -3.55 -0.49 -24.96
CA HIS A 275 -4.86 -0.01 -24.51
C HIS A 275 -6.00 -0.48 -25.43
N GLN A 276 -5.70 -0.75 -26.71
CA GLN A 276 -6.66 -1.18 -27.72
C GLN A 276 -6.80 -2.71 -27.83
N GLU A 277 -6.03 -3.47 -27.05
CA GLU A 277 -6.03 -4.93 -27.09
C GLU A 277 -7.42 -5.51 -26.80
N ARG A 278 -8.17 -4.94 -25.86
CA ARG A 278 -9.54 -5.37 -25.51
C ARG A 278 -10.42 -5.42 -26.76
N THR A 279 -10.49 -4.30 -27.48
CA THR A 279 -11.32 -4.13 -28.67
C THR A 279 -10.83 -5.02 -29.81
N LEU A 280 -9.52 -5.11 -30.02
CA LEU A 280 -8.93 -5.95 -31.06
C LEU A 280 -9.23 -7.44 -30.83
N LYS A 281 -9.06 -7.93 -29.59
CA LYS A 281 -9.35 -9.32 -29.22
C LYS A 281 -10.84 -9.63 -29.32
N ALA A 282 -11.70 -8.70 -28.93
CA ALA A 282 -13.14 -8.86 -29.10
C ALA A 282 -13.53 -8.99 -30.57
N TYR A 283 -13.05 -8.09 -31.44
CA TYR A 283 -13.32 -8.13 -32.88
C TYR A 283 -12.79 -9.42 -33.53
N THR A 284 -11.52 -9.75 -33.30
CA THR A 284 -10.90 -10.94 -33.89
C THR A 284 -11.53 -12.24 -33.43
N SER A 285 -12.00 -12.31 -32.18
CA SER A 285 -12.78 -13.44 -31.66
C SER A 285 -14.13 -13.57 -32.37
N ALA A 286 -14.86 -12.46 -32.51
CA ALA A 286 -16.14 -12.44 -33.23
C ALA A 286 -15.97 -12.89 -34.68
N PHE A 287 -15.03 -12.26 -35.40
CA PHE A 287 -14.78 -12.52 -36.81
C PHE A 287 -14.44 -13.98 -37.10
N ARG A 288 -13.68 -14.64 -36.20
CA ARG A 288 -13.34 -16.06 -36.31
C ARG A 288 -14.52 -17.00 -36.06
N ASN A 289 -15.48 -16.60 -35.22
CA ASN A 289 -16.66 -17.40 -34.88
C ASN A 289 -17.85 -17.12 -35.82
N LEU A 290 -17.72 -16.17 -36.74
CA LEU A 290 -18.76 -15.79 -37.68
C LEU A 290 -18.71 -16.69 -38.93
N GLY A 291 -19.31 -17.88 -38.89
CA GLY A 291 -19.42 -18.78 -40.05
C GLY A 291 -18.10 -19.49 -40.46
N ASN A 292 -18.15 -20.32 -41.50
CA ASN A 292 -17.01 -21.12 -41.99
C ASN A 292 -16.04 -20.29 -42.84
N GLN A 293 -14.82 -20.82 -43.12
CA GLN A 293 -13.81 -20.13 -43.94
C GLN A 293 -14.25 -19.88 -45.38
N ASP A 294 -15.18 -20.69 -45.90
CA ASP A 294 -15.68 -20.59 -47.28
C ASP A 294 -16.94 -19.71 -47.42
N ASP A 295 -17.50 -19.24 -46.30
CA ASP A 295 -18.80 -18.55 -46.23
C ASP A 295 -18.57 -17.09 -45.77
N ASN A 296 -18.24 -16.21 -46.72
CA ASN A 296 -17.87 -14.80 -46.45
C ASN A 296 -19.06 -13.82 -46.35
N GLU A 297 -20.29 -14.30 -46.61
CA GLU A 297 -21.49 -13.45 -46.75
C GLU A 297 -21.68 -12.44 -45.59
N MET A 298 -21.46 -12.89 -44.36
CA MET A 298 -21.59 -12.05 -43.16
C MET A 298 -20.28 -11.41 -42.69
N LYS A 299 -19.12 -11.96 -43.09
CA LYS A 299 -17.80 -11.50 -42.64
C LYS A 299 -17.42 -10.15 -43.22
N ASP A 300 -17.74 -9.96 -44.50
CA ASP A 300 -17.36 -8.74 -45.23
C ASP A 300 -18.10 -7.50 -44.69
N SER A 301 -19.34 -7.70 -44.21
CA SER A 301 -20.19 -6.65 -43.65
C SER A 301 -20.17 -6.55 -42.12
N PHE A 302 -19.36 -7.37 -41.44
CA PHE A 302 -19.36 -7.45 -39.98
C PHE A 302 -18.74 -6.22 -39.33
N THR A 303 -19.50 -5.63 -38.40
CA THR A 303 -19.06 -4.52 -37.55
C THR A 303 -19.32 -4.84 -36.08
N LEU A 304 -18.32 -4.57 -35.24
CA LEU A 304 -18.41 -4.66 -33.78
C LEU A 304 -18.41 -3.26 -33.16
N THR A 305 -19.32 -3.01 -32.23
CA THR A 305 -19.41 -1.77 -31.44
C THR A 305 -19.36 -2.12 -29.96
N GLU A 306 -18.42 -1.52 -29.22
CA GLU A 306 -18.41 -1.57 -27.76
C GLU A 306 -19.50 -0.66 -27.21
N LEU A 307 -20.36 -1.20 -26.35
CA LEU A 307 -21.44 -0.44 -25.74
C LEU A 307 -20.90 0.40 -24.59
N ALA A 308 -21.09 1.72 -24.69
CA ALA A 308 -20.57 2.66 -23.71
C ALA A 308 -21.41 2.69 -22.42
N PRO A 309 -20.79 2.55 -21.24
CA PRO A 309 -21.45 2.85 -19.98
C PRO A 309 -21.89 4.32 -19.91
N ASN A 310 -23.03 4.58 -19.28
CA ASN A 310 -23.46 5.92 -18.94
C ASN A 310 -22.71 6.37 -17.68
N ILE A 311 -21.77 7.29 -17.87
CA ILE A 311 -20.98 7.86 -16.78
C ILE A 311 -21.55 9.24 -16.50
N GLY A 312 -22.03 9.46 -15.28
CA GLY A 312 -22.46 10.79 -14.85
C GLY A 312 -21.31 11.80 -14.90
N LYS A 313 -21.62 13.09 -14.75
CA LYS A 313 -20.61 14.12 -14.47
C LYS A 313 -20.09 13.89 -13.05
N GLU A 314 -19.13 12.99 -12.86
CA GLU A 314 -18.45 12.90 -11.58
C GLU A 314 -17.61 14.17 -11.37
N ASN A 315 -17.60 14.71 -10.16
CA ASN A 315 -16.66 15.77 -9.79
C ASN A 315 -15.24 15.19 -9.92
N ILE A 316 -14.48 15.73 -10.87
CA ILE A 316 -13.13 15.29 -11.28
C ILE A 316 -12.06 15.72 -10.25
N ASP A 317 -12.46 16.42 -9.18
CA ASP A 317 -11.51 17.07 -8.28
C ASP A 317 -11.33 16.38 -6.93
N THR A 318 -10.10 15.85 -6.81
CA THR A 318 -9.35 15.57 -5.59
C THR A 318 -9.96 14.55 -4.63
N GLY A 319 -9.90 13.27 -5.01
CA GLY A 319 -10.26 12.14 -4.15
C GLY A 319 -9.30 10.95 -4.30
N LEU A 320 -9.46 9.93 -3.44
CA LEU A 320 -8.63 8.72 -3.39
C LEU A 320 -8.58 7.95 -4.72
N SER A 321 -9.61 8.10 -5.55
CA SER A 321 -9.72 7.54 -6.90
C SER A 321 -8.78 8.19 -7.94
N TYR A 322 -8.33 9.42 -7.66
CA TYR A 322 -7.55 10.25 -8.60
C TYR A 322 -6.12 10.56 -8.10
N LEU A 323 -5.77 10.18 -6.86
CA LEU A 323 -4.39 10.31 -6.37
C LEU A 323 -3.42 9.59 -7.31
N LEU A 324 -2.28 10.23 -7.58
CA LEU A 324 -1.26 9.77 -8.54
C LEU A 324 -1.70 9.77 -10.01
N ILE A 325 -2.76 10.51 -10.38
CA ILE A 325 -3.19 10.69 -11.77
C ILE A 325 -2.99 12.17 -12.15
N PRO A 326 -2.35 12.47 -13.30
CA PRO A 326 -2.20 13.83 -13.80
C PRO A 326 -3.52 14.60 -13.80
N ASN A 327 -3.45 15.92 -13.59
CA ASN A 327 -4.62 16.78 -13.49
C ASN A 327 -5.21 17.14 -14.86
N GLU A 328 -5.59 16.11 -15.63
CA GLU A 328 -6.20 16.23 -16.95
C GLU A 328 -7.55 15.49 -16.95
N PRO A 329 -8.66 16.16 -17.33
CA PRO A 329 -9.99 15.56 -17.31
C PRO A 329 -10.11 14.25 -18.10
N GLU A 330 -9.43 14.15 -19.24
CA GLU A 330 -9.45 12.95 -20.09
C GLU A 330 -8.77 11.76 -19.41
N LYS A 331 -7.63 12.01 -18.74
CA LYS A 331 -6.84 11.01 -18.02
C LYS A 331 -7.52 10.53 -16.72
N ARG A 332 -8.36 11.37 -16.12
CA ARG A 332 -9.11 11.03 -14.89
C ARG A 332 -10.43 10.29 -15.15
N ARG A 333 -10.84 10.10 -16.41
CA ARG A 333 -12.12 9.46 -16.72
C ARG A 333 -12.11 7.96 -16.37
N LYS A 334 -12.98 7.55 -15.43
CA LYS A 334 -13.19 6.15 -15.05
C LYS A 334 -14.42 5.58 -15.75
N ILE A 335 -14.27 4.45 -16.44
CA ILE A 335 -15.33 3.85 -17.28
C ILE A 335 -15.73 2.46 -16.78
N TYR A 336 -14.74 1.60 -16.55
CA TYR A 336 -14.92 0.18 -16.22
C TYR A 336 -14.36 -0.20 -14.85
N LEU A 337 -13.38 0.57 -14.35
CA LEU A 337 -12.69 0.29 -13.11
C LEU A 337 -12.39 1.61 -12.40
N ASP A 338 -12.64 1.63 -11.10
CA ASP A 338 -12.11 2.69 -10.24
C ASP A 338 -11.38 2.03 -9.07
N LEU A 339 -10.17 2.49 -8.80
CA LEU A 339 -9.33 2.05 -7.69
C LEU A 339 -9.07 3.23 -6.74
N LYS A 340 -9.35 3.03 -5.46
CA LYS A 340 -8.98 3.95 -4.40
C LYS A 340 -7.60 3.60 -3.87
N LEU A 341 -6.68 4.55 -3.91
CA LEU A 341 -5.37 4.40 -3.28
C LEU A 341 -5.53 4.61 -1.77
N ILE A 342 -5.10 3.62 -0.99
CA ILE A 342 -5.02 3.73 0.47
C ILE A 342 -3.66 4.33 0.83
N THR A 343 -3.68 5.53 1.38
CA THR A 343 -2.50 6.19 1.94
C THR A 343 -2.64 6.28 3.46
N ALA A 344 -1.53 6.13 4.18
CA ALA A 344 -1.50 6.24 5.63
C ALA A 344 -0.30 7.08 6.08
N ASN A 345 -0.51 7.95 7.05
CA ASN A 345 0.51 8.76 7.68
C ASN A 345 1.15 7.95 8.80
N TYR A 346 2.37 7.48 8.56
CA TYR A 346 3.10 6.66 9.50
C TYR A 346 4.25 7.42 10.15
N ALA A 347 4.53 7.11 11.40
CA ALA A 347 5.73 7.58 12.09
C ALA A 347 6.44 6.41 12.78
N PRO A 348 7.36 5.69 12.10
CA PRO A 348 8.26 4.77 12.79
C PRO A 348 9.20 5.53 13.73
N PHE A 349 9.53 4.93 14.87
CA PHE A 349 10.46 5.53 15.84
C PHE A 349 11.91 5.16 15.56
N TYR A 350 12.81 6.10 15.78
CA TYR A 350 14.23 5.85 15.99
C TYR A 350 14.62 6.29 17.39
N THR A 351 15.66 5.66 17.93
CA THR A 351 16.18 5.99 19.26
C THR A 351 17.07 7.21 19.18
N ALA A 352 16.69 8.27 19.88
CA ALA A 352 17.51 9.44 20.13
C ALA A 352 18.08 9.39 21.55
N PHE A 353 19.33 9.77 21.71
CA PHE A 353 19.96 9.94 23.01
C PHE A 353 19.97 11.42 23.33
N ALA A 354 19.09 11.81 24.26
CA ALA A 354 19.03 13.17 24.76
C ALA A 354 19.93 13.31 25.98
N THR A 355 20.67 14.40 26.00
CA THR A 355 21.54 14.76 27.11
C THR A 355 20.69 15.28 28.26
N SER A 356 20.93 14.78 29.46
CA SER A 356 20.23 15.21 30.67
C SER A 356 21.15 15.26 31.88
N GLN A 357 20.71 15.96 32.92
CA GLN A 357 21.35 15.96 34.23
C GLN A 357 20.64 14.99 35.18
N GLY A 358 21.32 14.54 36.23
CA GLY A 358 20.71 13.75 37.30
C GLY A 358 21.69 13.41 38.40
N ASP A 359 21.29 12.55 39.34
CA ASP A 359 22.11 12.27 40.52
C ASP A 359 22.57 10.81 40.58
N ILE A 360 23.82 10.59 41.01
CA ILE A 360 24.41 9.26 41.22
C ILE A 360 24.67 9.06 42.72
N LYS A 361 24.32 7.89 43.24
CA LYS A 361 24.67 7.49 44.61
C LYS A 361 26.01 6.74 44.63
N VAL A 362 26.99 7.31 45.33
CA VAL A 362 28.27 6.65 45.63
C VAL A 362 28.43 6.62 47.14
N ASN A 363 28.61 5.44 47.75
CA ASN A 363 28.80 5.28 49.21
C ASN A 363 27.72 5.99 50.07
N ASN A 364 26.43 5.85 49.71
CA ASN A 364 25.28 6.52 50.35
C ASN A 364 25.26 8.07 50.25
N GLN A 365 26.19 8.70 49.53
CA GLN A 365 26.13 10.12 49.20
C GLN A 365 25.53 10.33 47.81
N VAL A 366 24.67 11.34 47.67
CA VAL A 366 24.08 11.76 46.40
C VAL A 366 25.02 12.78 45.78
N ILE A 367 25.54 12.47 44.60
CA ILE A 367 26.49 13.30 43.85
C ILE A 367 25.82 13.72 42.55
N ASP A 368 25.88 15.01 42.24
CA ASP A 368 25.41 15.54 40.95
C ASP A 368 26.17 14.88 39.79
N SER A 369 25.43 14.56 38.73
CA SER A 369 25.97 13.97 37.52
C SER A 369 25.41 14.65 36.27
N GLU A 370 26.32 14.96 35.35
CA GLU A 370 26.01 15.68 34.13
C GLU A 370 26.42 14.86 32.89
N GLY A 371 25.82 15.18 31.74
CA GLY A 371 26.02 14.43 30.50
C GLY A 371 25.47 13.00 30.59
N GLN A 372 24.32 12.80 31.25
CA GLN A 372 23.60 11.53 31.19
C GLN A 372 22.98 11.39 29.80
N CYS A 373 22.98 10.18 29.25
CA CYS A 373 22.38 9.92 27.94
C CYS A 373 21.11 9.12 28.16
N THR A 374 19.99 9.83 28.13
CA THR A 374 18.66 9.28 28.34
C THR A 374 18.01 9.05 26.99
N VAL A 375 17.40 7.88 26.82
CA VAL A 375 16.74 7.53 25.56
C VAL A 375 15.41 8.28 25.44
N THR A 376 15.22 8.86 24.27
CA THR A 376 13.97 9.43 23.77
C THR A 376 13.64 8.75 22.45
N LYS A 377 12.38 8.40 22.22
CA LYS A 377 11.95 7.78 20.96
C LYS A 377 11.38 8.86 20.06
N MET A 378 12.03 9.11 18.92
CA MET A 378 11.65 10.13 17.94
C MET A 378 10.97 9.49 16.73
N GLY A 379 9.77 9.92 16.39
CA GLY A 379 9.01 9.46 15.24
C GLY A 379 9.46 10.16 13.96
N LEU A 380 9.93 9.41 12.97
CA LEU A 380 10.23 9.91 11.63
C LEU A 380 8.93 9.96 10.82
N PRO A 381 8.43 11.13 10.38
CA PRO A 381 7.19 11.21 9.62
C PRO A 381 7.36 10.62 8.21
N VAL A 382 6.43 9.75 7.83
CA VAL A 382 6.23 9.24 6.48
C VAL A 382 4.78 9.54 6.07
N PRO A 383 4.48 10.79 5.67
CA PRO A 383 3.13 11.20 5.35
C PRO A 383 2.67 10.56 4.03
N GLY A 384 1.39 10.19 3.99
CA GLY A 384 0.78 9.60 2.81
C GLY A 384 1.53 8.38 2.26
N TYR A 385 2.01 7.46 3.09
CA TYR A 385 2.61 6.23 2.59
C TYR A 385 1.61 5.44 1.71
N PRO A 386 1.89 5.15 0.42
CA PRO A 386 1.00 4.37 -0.44
C PRO A 386 0.97 2.90 0.01
N LEU A 387 -0.04 2.50 0.77
CA LEU A 387 -0.09 1.17 1.37
C LEU A 387 -0.52 0.09 0.35
N HIS A 388 -1.66 0.31 -0.30
CA HIS A 388 -2.23 -0.59 -1.32
C HIS A 388 -3.45 0.06 -1.99
N PHE A 389 -3.99 -0.59 -3.03
CA PHE A 389 -5.24 -0.22 -3.70
C PHE A 389 -6.41 -1.09 -3.26
N VAL A 390 -7.59 -0.48 -3.20
CA VAL A 390 -8.87 -1.15 -3.03
C VAL A 390 -9.76 -0.81 -4.21
N LYS A 391 -10.44 -1.81 -4.77
CA LYS A 391 -11.41 -1.59 -5.85
C LYS A 391 -12.59 -0.78 -5.32
N ASN A 392 -12.97 0.29 -6.02
CA ASN A 392 -14.21 0.99 -5.72
C ASN A 392 -15.41 0.10 -6.09
N PRO A 393 -16.21 -0.31 -5.09
CA PRO A 393 -17.39 -1.15 -5.29
C PRO A 393 -18.52 -0.46 -6.09
N ASP A 394 -18.48 0.87 -6.21
CA ASP A 394 -19.48 1.67 -6.92
C ASP A 394 -19.41 1.49 -8.45
N PHE A 395 -18.26 0.99 -8.94
CA PHE A 395 -18.01 0.73 -10.35
C PHE A 395 -18.08 -0.77 -10.64
N LEU A 396 -19.02 -1.16 -11.49
CA LEU A 396 -19.09 -2.52 -12.00
C LEU A 396 -18.13 -2.66 -13.18
N THR A 397 -17.18 -3.57 -13.10
CA THR A 397 -16.39 -3.95 -14.28
C THR A 397 -17.17 -4.97 -15.08
N TYR A 398 -17.53 -4.60 -16.30
CA TYR A 398 -18.19 -5.44 -17.30
C TYR A 398 -17.76 -5.03 -18.70
N TYR A 399 -18.03 -5.90 -19.66
CA TYR A 399 -17.82 -5.64 -21.07
C TYR A 399 -19.08 -6.01 -21.84
N ALA A 400 -19.56 -5.09 -22.67
CA ALA A 400 -20.77 -5.27 -23.45
C ALA A 400 -20.54 -4.81 -24.89
N VAL A 401 -21.05 -5.58 -25.84
CA VAL A 401 -20.82 -5.38 -27.27
C VAL A 401 -22.09 -5.60 -28.07
N GLN A 402 -22.13 -4.94 -29.22
CA GLN A 402 -23.12 -5.11 -30.27
C GLN A 402 -22.38 -5.56 -31.54
N GLY A 403 -22.86 -6.63 -32.17
CA GLY A 403 -22.42 -7.02 -33.51
C GLY A 403 -23.51 -6.79 -34.53
N GLN A 404 -23.12 -6.29 -35.71
CA GLN A 404 -24.00 -6.09 -36.86
C GLN A 404 -23.39 -6.75 -38.09
N ALA A 405 -24.22 -7.38 -38.92
CA ALA A 405 -23.83 -7.97 -40.20
C ALA A 405 -25.01 -7.95 -41.18
N GLN A 406 -24.73 -7.84 -42.47
CA GLN A 406 -25.73 -7.96 -43.52
C GLN A 406 -25.93 -9.43 -43.88
N TRP A 407 -27.18 -9.81 -44.12
CA TRP A 407 -27.54 -11.11 -44.65
C TRP A 407 -28.29 -10.93 -45.97
N VAL A 408 -27.81 -11.60 -47.01
CA VAL A 408 -28.32 -11.57 -48.39
C VAL A 408 -28.91 -12.94 -48.70
N GLY A 409 -30.15 -13.16 -48.28
CA GLY A 409 -30.83 -14.42 -48.51
C GLY A 409 -30.92 -14.80 -49.98
N LEU A 410 -30.57 -16.06 -50.31
CA LEU A 410 -30.56 -16.61 -51.67
C LEU A 410 -31.87 -16.41 -52.45
N PHE A 411 -33.01 -16.37 -51.75
CA PHE A 411 -34.33 -16.08 -52.34
C PHE A 411 -35.07 -14.96 -51.58
N ASN A 412 -34.37 -13.92 -51.11
CA ASN A 412 -34.99 -12.82 -50.38
C ASN A 412 -36.06 -12.12 -51.26
N PRO A 413 -37.35 -12.15 -50.91
CA PRO A 413 -38.40 -11.48 -51.68
C PRO A 413 -38.42 -9.96 -51.44
N PHE A 414 -37.66 -9.47 -50.46
CA PHE A 414 -37.52 -8.06 -50.14
C PHE A 414 -36.29 -7.50 -50.87
N ALA A 415 -36.46 -6.40 -51.61
CA ALA A 415 -35.39 -5.79 -52.41
C ALA A 415 -34.23 -5.17 -51.58
N ASN A 416 -34.30 -5.24 -50.26
CA ASN A 416 -33.32 -4.64 -49.34
C ASN A 416 -32.62 -5.72 -48.52
N ASP A 417 -31.33 -5.52 -48.27
CA ASP A 417 -30.53 -6.37 -47.39
C ASP A 417 -31.02 -6.28 -45.94
N ILE A 418 -30.97 -7.40 -45.22
CA ILE A 418 -31.41 -7.45 -43.82
C ILE A 418 -30.20 -7.26 -42.91
N ILE A 419 -30.23 -6.22 -42.08
CA ILE A 419 -29.21 -6.00 -41.05
C ILE A 419 -29.58 -6.84 -39.82
N LEU A 420 -28.74 -7.82 -39.53
CA LEU A 420 -28.80 -8.59 -38.29
C LEU A 420 -28.05 -7.85 -37.20
N THR A 421 -28.62 -7.82 -35.99
CA THR A 421 -27.99 -7.23 -34.80
C THR A 421 -28.06 -8.23 -33.66
N ALA A 422 -26.95 -8.40 -32.95
CA ALA A 422 -26.87 -9.20 -31.73
C ALA A 422 -26.14 -8.43 -30.62
N TYR A 423 -26.45 -8.78 -29.37
CA TYR A 423 -25.89 -8.15 -28.18
C TYR A 423 -25.39 -9.22 -27.22
N ALA A 424 -24.27 -8.94 -26.56
CA ALA A 424 -23.77 -9.78 -25.47
C ALA A 424 -23.06 -8.94 -24.42
N ALA A 425 -23.10 -9.43 -23.18
CA ALA A 425 -22.39 -8.85 -22.06
C ALA A 425 -21.72 -9.94 -21.22
N ALA A 426 -20.52 -9.63 -20.74
CA ALA A 426 -19.73 -10.51 -19.91
C ALA A 426 -19.08 -9.73 -18.76
N LYS A 427 -19.00 -10.38 -17.59
CA LYS A 427 -18.32 -9.86 -16.42
C LYS A 427 -16.94 -10.50 -16.32
N PRO A 428 -15.85 -9.71 -16.33
CA PRO A 428 -14.54 -10.21 -15.96
C PRO A 428 -14.50 -10.49 -14.46
N PHE A 429 -13.90 -11.61 -14.09
CA PHE A 429 -13.46 -11.83 -12.72
C PHE A 429 -11.93 -11.86 -12.73
N GLY A 430 -11.34 -10.75 -12.32
CA GLY A 430 -9.98 -10.73 -11.83
C GLY A 430 -9.95 -11.19 -10.37
N GLY A 431 -8.80 -11.67 -9.90
CA GLY A 431 -8.58 -11.97 -8.49
C GLY A 431 -8.85 -10.76 -7.57
N ARG A 432 -8.79 -10.99 -6.26
CA ARG A 432 -8.93 -9.91 -5.27
C ARG A 432 -7.81 -8.89 -5.49
N ILE A 433 -8.15 -7.61 -5.67
CA ILE A 433 -7.14 -6.55 -5.82
C ILE A 433 -6.43 -6.33 -4.49
N GLY A 434 -7.18 -6.06 -3.42
CA GLY A 434 -6.66 -5.94 -2.07
C GLY A 434 -7.77 -5.84 -1.03
N PRO A 435 -7.49 -6.13 0.25
CA PRO A 435 -8.46 -6.04 1.32
C PRO A 435 -8.72 -4.58 1.70
N GLN A 436 -9.94 -4.26 2.12
CA GLN A 436 -10.23 -2.95 2.70
C GLN A 436 -9.87 -2.93 4.19
N ILE A 437 -8.68 -2.40 4.49
CA ILE A 437 -8.13 -2.31 5.85
C ILE A 437 -8.65 -1.08 6.61
N PHE A 438 -8.92 0.01 5.89
CA PHE A 438 -9.34 1.31 6.42
C PHE A 438 -10.69 1.74 5.83
N ASP A 439 -11.39 2.64 6.51
CA ASP A 439 -12.62 3.22 5.96
C ASP A 439 -12.28 4.24 4.87
N VAL A 440 -12.97 4.07 3.73
CA VAL A 440 -12.87 4.89 2.52
C VAL A 440 -14.25 5.27 2.00
N SER A 441 -15.24 5.33 2.90
CA SER A 441 -16.58 5.82 2.63
C SER A 441 -16.55 7.28 2.14
N ASP A 442 -15.68 8.10 2.74
CA ASP A 442 -15.32 9.42 2.25
C ASP A 442 -14.47 9.33 0.97
N VAL A 443 -14.71 10.25 0.04
CA VAL A 443 -13.98 10.30 -1.24
C VAL A 443 -12.58 10.90 -1.10
N ARG A 444 -12.32 11.64 -0.02
CA ARG A 444 -11.06 12.36 0.21
C ARG A 444 -10.23 11.75 1.33
N VAL A 445 -10.83 11.53 2.50
CA VAL A 445 -10.07 11.15 3.71
C VAL A 445 -10.11 9.65 3.99
N ILE A 446 -9.08 9.17 4.69
CA ILE A 446 -8.99 7.79 5.16
C ILE A 446 -9.05 7.79 6.69
N ARG A 447 -9.91 6.94 7.23
CA ARG A 447 -10.09 6.75 8.68
C ARG A 447 -10.01 5.28 9.05
N GLN A 448 -9.93 4.99 10.33
CA GLN A 448 -9.94 3.62 10.83
C GLN A 448 -11.37 3.08 10.75
N ARG A 449 -11.50 1.79 10.43
CA ARG A 449 -12.83 1.17 10.33
C ARG A 449 -13.48 1.15 11.71
N THR A 450 -14.82 1.22 11.74
CA THR A 450 -15.59 0.98 12.97
C THR A 450 -15.35 -0.43 13.54
N THR A 451 -14.99 -1.38 12.66
CA THR A 451 -14.53 -2.72 13.04
C THR A 451 -13.04 -2.74 13.44
N ARG A 452 -12.63 -3.72 14.27
CA ARG A 452 -11.24 -3.89 14.77
C ARG A 452 -10.17 -4.18 13.71
N LYS A 453 -10.50 -4.15 12.41
CA LYS A 453 -9.63 -4.56 11.29
C LYS A 453 -8.45 -3.62 11.03
N SER A 454 -8.57 -2.34 11.41
CA SER A 454 -7.49 -1.36 11.25
C SER A 454 -6.45 -1.46 12.38
N SER A 455 -6.83 -1.98 13.56
CA SER A 455 -5.96 -2.06 14.74
C SER A 455 -4.60 -2.75 14.57
N PRO A 456 -4.43 -3.80 13.74
CA PRO A 456 -3.13 -4.43 13.56
C PRO A 456 -2.27 -3.76 12.48
N TYR A 457 -2.75 -2.68 11.85
CA TYR A 457 -2.05 -1.94 10.79
C TYR A 457 -1.58 -0.56 11.21
N ILE A 458 -2.18 0.01 12.25
CA ILE A 458 -1.81 1.31 12.80
C ILE A 458 -2.12 1.35 14.30
N SER A 459 -1.23 1.96 15.09
CA SER A 459 -1.45 2.21 16.52
C SER A 459 -1.45 3.71 16.82
N ALA A 460 -2.35 4.11 17.70
CA ALA A 460 -2.45 5.45 18.27
C ALA A 460 -1.49 5.63 19.45
N LEU A 461 -1.28 6.88 19.83
CA LEU A 461 -0.49 7.27 20.99
C LEU A 461 -1.36 8.08 21.95
N ASN A 462 -1.42 7.66 23.21
CA ASN A 462 -2.17 8.40 24.22
C ASN A 462 -1.38 9.63 24.71
N THR A 463 -1.67 10.78 24.11
CA THR A 463 -0.98 12.05 24.40
C THR A 463 -1.41 12.75 25.69
N GLN A 464 -2.45 12.25 26.38
CA GLN A 464 -2.89 12.79 27.68
C GLN A 464 -2.10 12.18 28.86
N SER A 465 -1.43 11.05 28.62
CA SER A 465 -0.68 10.26 29.64
C SER A 465 0.83 10.51 29.58
N PHE A 466 1.22 11.68 29.10
CA PHE A 466 2.59 12.00 28.77
C PHE A 466 3.37 12.32 30.06
N LYS A 467 4.21 11.37 30.48
CA LYS A 467 4.97 11.39 31.74
C LYS A 467 6.48 11.28 31.53
N ASP A 468 7.23 11.98 32.38
CA ASP A 468 8.70 11.93 32.43
C ASP A 468 9.23 10.58 32.97
N VAL A 469 10.55 10.45 33.06
CA VAL A 469 11.23 9.26 33.62
C VAL A 469 10.86 8.95 35.07
N ASN A 470 10.31 9.92 35.80
CA ASN A 470 9.89 9.81 37.20
C ASN A 470 8.37 9.61 37.35
N GLY A 471 7.62 9.57 36.24
CA GLY A 471 6.17 9.41 36.22
C GLY A 471 5.37 10.71 36.45
N GLN A 472 6.02 11.88 36.36
CA GLN A 472 5.38 13.19 36.46
C GLN A 472 4.82 13.62 35.10
N GLU A 473 3.63 14.21 35.07
CA GLU A 473 3.02 14.73 33.84
C GLU A 473 3.81 15.93 33.29
N VAL A 474 3.98 15.96 31.96
CA VAL A 474 4.68 17.03 31.24
C VAL A 474 3.65 17.91 30.54
N ALA A 475 3.78 19.23 30.66
CA ALA A 475 2.85 20.17 30.03
C ALA A 475 2.96 20.15 28.49
N PRO A 476 1.88 20.45 27.75
CA PRO A 476 1.95 20.58 26.29
C PRO A 476 2.98 21.62 25.86
N GLY A 477 3.78 21.31 24.83
CA GLY A 477 4.85 22.16 24.33
C GLY A 477 6.19 22.03 25.06
N GLU A 478 6.24 21.32 26.18
CA GLU A 478 7.49 21.02 26.90
C GLU A 478 8.02 19.63 26.55
N TYR A 479 9.34 19.50 26.58
CA TYR A 479 10.04 18.24 26.35
C TYR A 479 10.70 17.73 27.64
N ALA A 480 10.56 16.44 27.90
CA ALA A 480 11.32 15.73 28.92
C ALA A 480 12.01 14.50 28.30
N PRO A 481 13.22 14.11 28.75
CA PRO A 481 13.83 12.87 28.33
C PRO A 481 12.92 11.66 28.63
N GLY A 482 12.90 10.66 27.73
CA GLY A 482 12.01 9.49 27.85
C GLY A 482 10.64 9.65 27.19
N PHE A 483 10.31 10.87 26.76
CA PHE A 483 9.03 11.24 26.19
C PHE A 483 8.99 10.94 24.67
N PRO A 484 7.94 10.33 24.08
CA PRO A 484 7.83 10.22 22.62
C PRO A 484 7.76 11.60 21.96
N VAL A 485 8.59 11.79 20.94
CA VAL A 485 8.66 13.00 20.09
C VAL A 485 8.20 12.61 18.68
N PRO A 486 7.47 13.43 17.91
CA PRO A 486 7.09 14.83 18.14
C PRO A 486 6.22 15.12 19.36
N ILE A 487 6.41 16.29 19.97
CA ILE A 487 5.58 16.81 21.07
C ILE A 487 4.44 17.67 20.49
N ASN A 488 3.28 17.64 21.17
CA ASN A 488 2.16 18.50 20.82
C ASN A 488 2.32 19.86 21.51
N ALA A 489 2.21 20.96 20.78
CA ALA A 489 2.58 22.30 21.24
C ALA A 489 1.40 23.28 21.39
N GLY A 490 0.20 22.82 21.78
CA GLY A 490 -0.95 23.71 21.99
C GLY A 490 -2.30 23.11 21.55
N SER A 491 -3.07 23.89 20.79
CA SER A 491 -4.43 23.58 20.31
C SER A 491 -4.49 22.39 19.33
N ASP A 492 -5.71 21.92 18.99
CA ASP A 492 -5.96 20.76 18.10
C ASP A 492 -5.17 20.77 16.76
N GLY A 493 -4.77 21.95 16.27
CA GLY A 493 -3.97 22.08 15.03
C GLY A 493 -2.49 21.68 15.15
N ASP A 494 -1.92 21.74 16.36
CA ASP A 494 -0.53 21.38 16.65
C ASP A 494 -0.35 19.89 17.01
N GLN A 495 -1.46 19.14 17.05
CA GLN A 495 -1.42 17.72 17.36
C GLN A 495 -0.80 16.95 16.19
N PHE A 496 0.26 16.19 16.51
CA PHE A 496 0.97 15.35 15.55
C PHE A 496 0.46 13.91 15.56
N TRP A 497 0.18 13.37 16.74
CA TRP A 497 -0.19 11.98 16.91
C TRP A 497 -1.69 11.74 16.86
N MET A 498 -2.06 10.62 16.25
CA MET A 498 -3.39 10.04 16.41
C MET A 498 -3.56 9.55 17.86
N THR A 499 -4.62 9.99 18.54
CA THR A 499 -4.97 9.62 19.91
C THR A 499 -6.06 8.56 20.01
N GLY A 500 -6.88 8.40 18.95
CA GLY A 500 -8.05 7.52 19.02
C GLY A 500 -8.70 7.21 17.67
N PRO A 501 -9.83 6.48 17.69
CA PRO A 501 -10.58 6.14 16.49
C PRO A 501 -11.35 7.36 15.94
N GLY A 502 -11.51 7.42 14.61
CA GLY A 502 -12.26 8.47 13.93
C GLY A 502 -11.41 9.63 13.40
N GLU A 503 -10.15 9.73 13.86
CA GLU A 503 -9.17 10.69 13.35
C GLU A 503 -8.71 10.32 11.93
N THR A 504 -8.38 11.34 11.14
CA THR A 504 -7.93 11.16 9.76
C THR A 504 -6.47 10.71 9.74
N ILE A 505 -6.21 9.57 9.09
CA ILE A 505 -4.89 8.94 9.03
C ILE A 505 -4.26 8.99 7.65
N GLY A 506 -4.92 9.59 6.67
CA GLY A 506 -4.42 9.68 5.30
C GLY A 506 -5.47 10.17 4.32
N GLY A 507 -5.15 10.03 3.04
CA GLY A 507 -5.94 10.53 1.92
C GLY A 507 -5.60 11.97 1.53
N PHE A 508 -6.58 12.63 0.93
CA PHE A 508 -6.55 14.03 0.52
C PHE A 508 -7.12 14.90 1.64
N ILE A 509 -6.24 15.55 2.39
CA ILE A 509 -6.60 16.38 3.55
C ILE A 509 -6.45 17.86 3.13
N PRO A 510 -7.56 18.60 2.95
CA PRO A 510 -7.48 19.99 2.47
C PRO A 510 -6.90 20.95 3.52
N ASP A 511 -7.14 20.69 4.81
CA ASP A 511 -6.64 21.52 5.91
C ASP A 511 -5.53 20.75 6.64
N GLY A 512 -4.26 21.12 6.40
CA GLY A 512 -3.06 20.46 6.93
C GLY A 512 -3.03 20.28 8.46
N ASN A 513 -3.85 21.04 9.18
CA ASN A 513 -4.04 20.92 10.63
C ASN A 513 -4.65 19.57 11.06
N SER A 514 -5.40 18.89 10.18
CA SER A 514 -6.06 17.60 10.47
C SER A 514 -5.24 16.37 10.04
N VAL A 515 -3.95 16.56 9.75
CA VAL A 515 -3.00 15.47 9.46
C VAL A 515 -2.45 14.92 10.77
N PHE A 516 -2.80 13.66 11.08
CA PHE A 516 -2.29 12.92 12.23
C PHE A 516 -1.47 11.70 11.79
N PHE A 517 -0.50 11.32 12.61
CA PHE A 517 0.38 10.17 12.39
C PHE A 517 0.10 9.05 13.38
N GLY A 518 0.19 7.81 12.89
CA GLY A 518 0.14 6.61 13.73
C GLY A 518 1.41 5.79 13.62
N VAL A 519 1.65 4.94 14.61
CA VAL A 519 2.77 4.00 14.61
C VAL A 519 2.46 2.86 13.64
N PRO A 520 3.32 2.57 12.66
CA PRO A 520 3.07 1.51 11.68
C PRO A 520 3.10 0.13 12.34
N ASN A 521 2.21 -0.75 11.89
CA ASN A 521 2.10 -2.13 12.36
C ASN A 521 1.71 -3.06 11.20
N LEU A 522 1.87 -4.37 11.39
CA LEU A 522 1.69 -5.37 10.34
C LEU A 522 0.97 -6.62 10.84
N VAL A 523 0.09 -7.15 10.00
CA VAL A 523 -0.32 -8.56 10.06
C VAL A 523 0.61 -9.34 9.14
N TYR A 524 1.59 -10.05 9.68
CA TYR A 524 2.51 -10.85 8.86
C TYR A 524 1.89 -12.21 8.50
N GLU A 525 1.35 -12.93 9.49
CA GLU A 525 0.78 -14.27 9.34
C GLU A 525 -0.34 -14.50 10.37
N TYR A 526 -1.20 -15.49 10.16
CA TYR A 526 -2.11 -15.94 11.21
C TYR A 526 -1.33 -16.52 12.40
N PRO A 527 -1.70 -16.20 13.66
CA PRO A 527 -1.14 -16.84 14.83
C PRO A 527 -1.27 -18.35 14.74
N ARG A 528 -0.18 -19.07 15.07
CA ARG A 528 -0.05 -20.53 14.92
C ARG A 528 -0.28 -21.05 13.48
N ARG A 529 -0.21 -20.17 12.47
CA ARG A 529 -0.58 -20.43 11.07
C ARG A 529 -2.03 -20.95 10.91
N ASP A 530 -2.91 -20.58 11.83
CA ASP A 530 -4.32 -21.00 11.82
C ASP A 530 -5.27 -19.80 11.64
N PRO A 531 -6.04 -19.75 10.53
CA PRO A 531 -7.02 -18.71 10.28
C PRO A 531 -8.09 -18.58 11.37
N GLN A 532 -8.40 -19.64 12.11
CA GLN A 532 -9.39 -19.59 13.20
C GLN A 532 -8.90 -18.77 14.40
N SER A 533 -7.58 -18.62 14.54
CA SER A 533 -6.95 -17.84 15.60
C SER A 533 -6.92 -16.33 15.32
N ALA A 534 -7.61 -15.85 14.27
CA ALA A 534 -7.53 -14.46 13.83
C ALA A 534 -7.97 -13.41 14.86
N GLN A 535 -8.80 -13.79 15.84
CA GLN A 535 -9.25 -12.87 16.89
C GLN A 535 -8.12 -12.46 17.86
N THR A 536 -7.04 -13.22 17.92
CA THR A 536 -5.96 -13.04 18.91
C THR A 536 -5.03 -11.86 18.58
N TYR A 537 -5.00 -11.39 17.33
CA TYR A 537 -4.15 -10.27 16.88
C TYR A 537 -4.91 -8.95 16.68
N PHE A 538 -6.18 -8.87 17.08
CA PHE A 538 -6.94 -7.61 17.07
C PHE A 538 -6.88 -6.92 18.43
N ALA A 539 -6.89 -5.58 18.40
CA ALA A 539 -7.09 -4.79 19.62
C ALA A 539 -8.53 -4.87 20.12
N GLU A 540 -8.76 -4.41 21.36
CA GLU A 540 -10.11 -4.35 21.94
C GLU A 540 -10.97 -3.23 21.34
N THR A 541 -10.29 -2.18 20.88
CA THR A 541 -10.83 -1.01 20.20
C THR A 541 -10.50 -1.04 18.70
N PRO A 542 -11.17 -0.23 17.87
CA PRO A 542 -10.88 -0.13 16.44
C PRO A 542 -9.41 0.19 16.10
N VAL A 543 -8.73 0.90 17.01
CA VAL A 543 -7.31 1.25 16.97
C VAL A 543 -6.70 0.95 18.32
N GLN A 544 -5.50 0.35 18.33
CA GLN A 544 -4.73 0.16 19.56
C GLN A 544 -4.06 1.48 19.96
N ALA A 545 -4.38 2.02 21.13
CA ALA A 545 -3.62 3.13 21.71
C ALA A 545 -2.49 2.59 22.59
N ILE A 546 -1.28 3.10 22.38
CA ILE A 546 -0.13 2.80 23.23
C ILE A 546 -0.02 3.93 24.26
N SER A 547 0.11 3.54 25.52
CA SER A 547 0.12 4.42 26.69
C SER A 547 1.29 4.12 27.61
N TYR A 548 1.49 4.98 28.60
CA TYR A 548 2.47 4.77 29.66
C TYR A 548 2.22 3.43 30.38
N LYS A 549 3.29 2.71 30.72
CA LYS A 549 3.21 1.40 31.37
C LYS A 549 2.33 1.43 32.63
N GLY A 550 1.35 0.52 32.70
CA GLY A 550 0.38 0.44 33.80
C GLY A 550 -0.90 1.24 33.54
N GLU A 551 -0.93 2.05 32.48
CA GLU A 551 -2.12 2.75 32.01
C GLU A 551 -2.59 2.10 30.70
N GLY A 552 -3.89 1.85 30.58
CA GLY A 552 -4.49 1.27 29.38
C GLY A 552 -4.19 -0.22 29.15
N PRO A 553 -4.82 -0.82 28.11
CA PRO A 553 -4.60 -2.22 27.77
C PRO A 553 -3.23 -2.41 27.12
N ALA A 554 -2.47 -3.42 27.58
CA ALA A 554 -1.17 -3.71 26.99
C ALA A 554 -1.32 -4.12 25.51
N PRO A 555 -0.41 -3.67 24.64
CA PRO A 555 -0.53 -3.87 23.21
C PRO A 555 -0.45 -5.36 22.84
N LYS A 556 -1.34 -5.79 21.95
CA LYS A 556 -1.42 -7.17 21.44
C LYS A 556 -1.71 -7.26 19.94
N ALA A 557 -2.09 -6.16 19.31
CA ALA A 557 -2.48 -6.14 17.91
C ALA A 557 -1.28 -6.18 16.97
N GLY A 558 -1.42 -6.85 15.83
CA GLY A 558 -0.33 -6.90 14.85
C GLY A 558 0.93 -7.54 15.46
N LEU A 559 2.11 -6.99 15.15
CA LEU A 559 3.42 -7.51 15.57
C LEU A 559 3.67 -7.47 17.09
N TYR A 560 2.75 -6.92 17.89
CA TYR A 560 2.77 -7.08 19.35
C TYR A 560 2.32 -8.47 19.80
N ASN A 561 1.70 -9.26 18.91
CA ASN A 561 1.41 -10.67 19.16
C ASN A 561 2.68 -11.53 19.05
N SER A 562 2.96 -12.33 20.08
CA SER A 562 4.20 -13.10 20.19
C SER A 562 4.39 -14.17 19.13
N ASP A 563 3.34 -14.93 18.80
CA ASP A 563 3.38 -15.99 17.78
C ASP A 563 3.72 -15.40 16.41
N MET A 564 3.01 -14.33 16.03
CA MET A 564 3.19 -13.67 14.74
C MET A 564 4.56 -12.98 14.63
N PHE A 565 4.99 -12.28 15.67
CA PHE A 565 6.32 -11.67 15.69
C PHE A 565 7.43 -12.70 15.62
N SER A 566 7.31 -13.81 16.35
CA SER A 566 8.33 -14.87 16.35
C SER A 566 8.43 -15.49 14.96
N PHE A 567 7.30 -15.68 14.28
CA PHE A 567 7.28 -16.13 12.88
C PHE A 567 7.96 -15.13 11.94
N PHE A 568 7.71 -13.83 12.13
CA PHE A 568 8.34 -12.77 11.35
C PHE A 568 9.86 -12.66 11.57
N ALA A 569 10.28 -12.68 12.83
CA ALA A 569 11.68 -12.61 13.23
C ALA A 569 12.47 -13.86 12.84
N SER A 570 11.82 -15.05 12.81
CA SER A 570 12.48 -16.32 12.46
C SER A 570 13.09 -16.37 11.05
N ASN A 571 12.75 -15.41 10.18
CA ASN A 571 13.39 -15.29 8.88
C ASN A 571 14.86 -14.85 8.99
N LEU A 572 15.29 -14.23 10.10
CA LEU A 572 16.68 -13.87 10.35
C LEU A 572 17.46 -15.00 11.02
N SER A 573 18.60 -15.38 10.46
CA SER A 573 19.55 -16.29 11.11
C SER A 573 20.47 -15.53 12.08
N GLY A 574 20.85 -16.18 13.19
CA GLY A 574 21.77 -15.61 14.18
C GLY A 574 21.15 -14.63 15.19
N LEU A 575 19.82 -14.64 15.37
CA LEU A 575 19.15 -13.91 16.45
C LEU A 575 19.74 -14.30 17.81
N GLY A 576 20.08 -13.30 18.62
CA GLY A 576 20.76 -13.48 19.91
C GLY A 576 22.28 -13.71 19.82
N GLY A 577 22.84 -13.69 18.61
CA GLY A 577 24.28 -13.82 18.35
C GLY A 577 24.76 -12.82 17.29
N THR A 578 25.81 -13.19 16.54
CA THR A 578 26.34 -12.34 15.46
C THR A 578 25.47 -12.43 14.21
N VAL A 579 24.87 -11.31 13.83
CA VAL A 579 24.13 -11.16 12.57
C VAL A 579 25.08 -10.65 11.49
N THR A 580 25.15 -11.35 10.34
CA THR A 580 26.03 -10.98 9.21
C THR A 580 25.25 -10.27 8.10
N THR A 581 25.92 -9.46 7.28
CA THR A 581 25.30 -8.77 6.13
C THR A 581 24.63 -9.74 5.13
N PRO A 582 25.22 -10.90 4.78
CA PRO A 582 24.54 -11.90 3.94
C PRO A 582 23.27 -12.46 4.58
N ALA A 583 23.26 -12.69 5.90
CA ALA A 583 22.08 -13.16 6.61
C ALA A 583 20.94 -12.12 6.55
N ILE A 584 21.25 -10.83 6.66
CA ILE A 584 20.27 -9.74 6.49
C ILE A 584 19.69 -9.77 5.07
N GLY A 585 20.53 -9.90 4.04
CA GLY A 585 20.07 -9.96 2.65
C GLY A 585 19.15 -11.16 2.38
N GLN A 586 19.49 -12.34 2.90
CA GLN A 586 18.65 -13.54 2.78
C GLN A 586 17.33 -13.39 3.55
N ALA A 587 17.36 -12.78 4.74
CA ALA A 587 16.17 -12.56 5.54
C ALA A 587 15.19 -11.58 4.88
N LEU A 588 15.69 -10.49 4.28
CA LEU A 588 14.87 -9.54 3.52
C LEU A 588 14.18 -10.22 2.33
N LEU A 589 14.90 -11.09 1.61
CA LEU A 589 14.29 -11.91 0.55
C LEU A 589 13.25 -12.88 1.12
N ALA A 590 13.55 -13.59 2.21
CA ALA A 590 12.64 -14.55 2.83
C ALA A 590 11.33 -13.91 3.35
N VAL A 591 11.40 -12.68 3.86
CA VAL A 591 10.22 -11.92 4.33
C VAL A 591 9.25 -11.60 3.20
N SER A 592 9.75 -11.42 1.97
CA SER A 592 8.91 -11.19 0.80
C SER A 592 8.06 -12.40 0.41
N ALA A 593 8.41 -13.60 0.89
CA ALA A 593 7.68 -14.83 0.56
C ALA A 593 6.18 -14.73 0.95
N PRO A 594 5.28 -15.32 0.15
CA PRO A 594 3.86 -15.34 0.46
C PRO A 594 3.57 -16.07 1.77
N THR A 595 2.64 -15.53 2.54
CA THR A 595 2.11 -16.11 3.80
C THR A 595 0.67 -16.61 3.60
N LEU A 596 0.15 -17.41 4.53
CA LEU A 596 -1.24 -17.87 4.49
C LEU A 596 -2.22 -16.69 4.60
N TYR A 597 -1.86 -15.66 5.37
CA TYR A 597 -2.60 -14.40 5.36
C TYR A 597 -2.67 -13.76 3.96
N GLU A 598 -1.57 -13.71 3.23
CA GLU A 598 -1.52 -13.07 1.92
C GLU A 598 -2.26 -13.85 0.85
N THR A 599 -2.10 -15.19 0.81
CA THR A 599 -2.91 -16.04 -0.09
C THR A 599 -4.40 -15.90 0.21
N HIS A 600 -4.77 -15.49 1.42
CA HIS A 600 -6.16 -15.24 1.77
C HIS A 600 -6.73 -13.90 1.30
N ASN A 601 -5.89 -12.86 1.18
CA ASN A 601 -6.33 -11.47 1.03
C ASN A 601 -5.84 -10.78 -0.25
N PHE A 602 -4.76 -11.29 -0.85
CA PHE A 602 -4.11 -10.74 -2.04
C PHE A 602 -4.03 -11.80 -3.14
N LEU A 603 -3.83 -11.33 -4.37
CA LEU A 603 -3.55 -12.20 -5.50
C LEU A 603 -2.04 -12.41 -5.60
N VAL A 604 -1.58 -13.65 -5.40
CA VAL A 604 -0.15 -13.99 -5.38
C VAL A 604 0.23 -14.64 -6.72
N PRO A 605 1.25 -14.15 -7.43
CA PRO A 605 1.72 -14.78 -8.67
C PRO A 605 2.33 -16.15 -8.38
N THR A 606 2.18 -17.08 -9.32
CA THR A 606 2.64 -18.47 -9.18
C THR A 606 3.63 -18.87 -10.29
N PRO A 607 4.70 -19.62 -9.98
CA PRO A 607 5.66 -20.10 -10.98
C PRO A 607 5.06 -21.05 -12.02
N GLU A 608 5.60 -21.06 -13.25
CA GLU A 608 5.10 -21.91 -14.34
C GLU A 608 5.16 -23.40 -14.00
N THR A 609 6.23 -23.84 -13.32
CA THR A 609 6.41 -25.22 -12.89
C THR A 609 5.31 -25.67 -11.95
N LEU A 610 4.95 -24.81 -11.00
CA LEU A 610 3.88 -25.07 -10.03
C LEU A 610 2.51 -25.09 -10.71
N ASN A 611 2.29 -24.17 -11.65
CA ASN A 611 1.04 -24.11 -12.42
C ASN A 611 0.80 -25.40 -13.22
N ARG A 612 1.86 -25.96 -13.82
CA ARG A 612 1.80 -27.24 -14.53
C ARG A 612 1.57 -28.42 -13.57
N GLU A 613 2.19 -28.41 -12.39
CA GLU A 613 2.02 -29.45 -11.36
C GLU A 613 0.58 -29.56 -10.86
N PHE A 614 -0.08 -28.41 -10.67
CA PHE A 614 -1.47 -28.35 -10.18
C PHE A 614 -2.52 -28.19 -11.29
N GLU A 615 -2.13 -28.32 -12.57
CA GLU A 615 -3.01 -28.15 -13.74
C GLU A 615 -3.80 -26.83 -13.74
N THR A 616 -3.18 -25.75 -13.22
CA THR A 616 -3.78 -24.43 -13.16
C THR A 616 -3.18 -23.52 -14.22
N ASP A 617 -4.03 -22.85 -15.01
CA ASP A 617 -3.58 -21.78 -15.91
C ASP A 617 -3.45 -20.46 -15.13
N SER A 618 -2.31 -19.79 -15.23
CA SER A 618 -1.98 -18.53 -14.53
C SER A 618 -1.22 -17.59 -15.47
N TYR A 619 -1.73 -16.38 -15.67
CA TYR A 619 -1.01 -15.28 -16.32
C TYR A 619 0.07 -14.72 -15.39
N GLY A 620 1.17 -14.26 -15.98
CA GLY A 620 2.32 -13.76 -15.22
C GLY A 620 3.17 -14.89 -14.64
N ALA A 621 3.22 -16.04 -15.33
CA ALA A 621 4.03 -17.17 -14.93
C ALA A 621 5.49 -16.72 -14.77
N ILE A 622 6.03 -16.95 -13.58
CA ILE A 622 7.44 -16.68 -13.29
C ILE A 622 8.24 -17.78 -14.00
N PRO A 623 9.00 -17.45 -15.07
CA PRO A 623 9.72 -18.45 -15.83
C PRO A 623 11.06 -18.77 -15.16
N GLY A 624 11.67 -19.86 -15.58
CA GLY A 624 13.02 -20.24 -15.15
C GLY A 624 13.05 -21.21 -13.97
N ARG A 625 14.27 -21.58 -13.59
CA ARG A 625 14.54 -22.52 -12.50
C ARG A 625 14.84 -21.75 -11.21
N PRO A 626 14.31 -22.17 -10.06
CA PRO A 626 14.63 -21.53 -8.79
C PRO A 626 16.04 -21.90 -8.31
N ASP A 627 16.67 -20.96 -7.62
CA ASP A 627 17.78 -21.22 -6.70
C ASP A 627 17.23 -21.65 -5.33
N THR A 628 18.00 -22.45 -4.58
CA THR A 628 17.63 -22.80 -3.20
C THR A 628 18.30 -21.86 -2.20
N MET A 629 17.53 -21.38 -1.23
CA MET A 629 18.01 -20.53 -0.15
C MET A 629 17.48 -21.03 1.19
N THR A 630 18.31 -21.01 2.23
CA THR A 630 17.87 -21.25 3.62
C THR A 630 17.96 -19.94 4.38
N SER A 631 16.89 -19.57 5.07
CA SER A 631 16.87 -18.39 5.95
C SER A 631 16.21 -18.77 7.28
N GLY A 632 16.94 -18.54 8.38
CA GLY A 632 16.55 -19.08 9.69
C GLY A 632 16.47 -20.61 9.67
N SER A 633 15.31 -21.16 10.03
CA SER A 633 15.03 -22.60 10.01
C SER A 633 14.23 -23.07 8.78
N ARG A 634 13.99 -22.17 7.81
CA ARG A 634 13.09 -22.42 6.67
C ARG A 634 13.87 -22.47 5.36
N ASN A 635 13.37 -23.29 4.43
CA ASN A 635 13.92 -23.46 3.09
C ASN A 635 13.00 -22.80 2.06
N PHE A 636 13.64 -22.13 1.10
CA PHE A 636 12.99 -21.33 0.09
C PHE A 636 13.55 -21.66 -1.29
N GLU A 637 12.68 -21.55 -2.29
CA GLU A 637 13.02 -21.46 -3.69
C GLU A 637 12.93 -19.99 -4.13
N VAL A 638 13.96 -19.52 -4.84
CA VAL A 638 14.13 -18.13 -5.23
C VAL A 638 14.24 -18.04 -6.75
N TRP A 639 13.33 -17.32 -7.38
CA TRP A 639 13.40 -16.95 -8.79
C TRP A 639 13.93 -15.53 -8.88
N ARG A 640 15.18 -15.42 -9.34
CA ARG A 640 15.84 -14.12 -9.55
C ARG A 640 15.29 -13.42 -10.78
N ASN A 641 15.12 -12.11 -10.70
CA ASN A 641 14.68 -11.27 -11.82
C ASN A 641 13.35 -11.72 -12.44
N ALA A 642 12.40 -12.14 -11.62
CA ALA A 642 11.02 -12.36 -12.07
C ALA A 642 10.45 -11.06 -12.63
N GLU A 643 9.70 -11.16 -13.73
CA GLU A 643 9.14 -9.99 -14.41
C GLU A 643 7.61 -10.09 -14.49
N LEU A 644 6.94 -8.99 -14.13
CA LEU A 644 5.50 -8.83 -14.30
C LEU A 644 5.22 -7.67 -15.27
N TYR A 645 4.14 -7.78 -16.03
CA TYR A 645 3.69 -6.67 -16.86
C TYR A 645 3.11 -5.55 -15.99
N GLY A 646 3.66 -4.35 -16.13
CA GLY A 646 3.31 -3.18 -15.34
C GLY A 646 4.10 -1.97 -15.81
N PRO A 647 3.72 -1.35 -16.94
CA PRO A 647 4.48 -0.25 -17.52
C PRO A 647 4.48 0.98 -16.59
N LEU A 648 5.60 1.69 -16.51
CA LEU A 648 5.75 2.93 -15.75
C LEU A 648 5.44 4.17 -16.59
N PHE A 649 5.88 4.19 -17.85
CA PHE A 649 5.53 5.21 -18.86
C PHE A 649 5.72 4.61 -20.26
N ASP A 650 5.13 5.22 -21.28
CA ASP A 650 5.31 4.81 -22.67
C ASP A 650 5.12 5.99 -23.61
N ASP A 651 6.24 6.57 -24.08
CA ASP A 651 6.24 7.71 -25.00
C ASP A 651 5.66 7.35 -26.38
N GLY A 652 5.80 6.07 -26.79
CA GLY A 652 5.29 5.58 -28.06
C GLY A 652 3.78 5.34 -28.09
N ASN A 653 3.10 5.39 -26.93
CA ASN A 653 1.66 5.15 -26.84
C ASN A 653 0.93 6.45 -26.46
N PRO A 654 0.16 7.05 -27.38
CA PRO A 654 -0.53 8.32 -27.12
C PRO A 654 -1.59 8.22 -26.01
N ASN A 655 -2.05 7.00 -25.69
CA ASN A 655 -3.06 6.72 -24.67
C ASN A 655 -2.44 6.40 -23.30
N SER A 656 -1.11 6.34 -23.18
CA SER A 656 -0.45 6.12 -21.89
C SER A 656 -0.73 7.27 -20.93
N LEU A 657 -0.92 6.95 -19.64
CA LEU A 657 -1.19 7.96 -18.62
C LEU A 657 0.03 8.88 -18.40
N PHE A 658 1.22 8.27 -18.39
CA PHE A 658 2.51 8.95 -18.33
C PHE A 658 3.30 8.69 -19.62
N ARG A 659 3.80 9.76 -20.23
CA ARG A 659 4.60 9.69 -21.46
C ARG A 659 6.10 9.63 -21.17
N GLY A 660 6.54 10.22 -20.07
CA GLY A 660 7.94 10.17 -19.67
C GLY A 660 8.20 10.53 -18.20
N PRO A 661 9.48 10.55 -17.80
CA PRO A 661 9.90 10.84 -16.42
C PRO A 661 9.48 12.22 -15.90
N ALA A 662 9.28 13.20 -16.79
CA ALA A 662 8.80 14.53 -16.40
C ALA A 662 7.36 14.51 -15.86
N ASP A 663 6.47 13.70 -16.45
CA ASP A 663 5.09 13.55 -15.97
C ASP A 663 5.05 12.89 -14.58
N LEU A 664 5.94 11.91 -14.36
CA LEU A 664 6.08 11.23 -13.07
C LEU A 664 6.58 12.18 -11.99
N ARG A 665 7.57 13.03 -12.32
CA ARG A 665 8.10 14.06 -11.42
C ARG A 665 7.01 15.05 -11.04
N ALA A 666 6.23 15.55 -12.00
CA ALA A 666 5.15 16.50 -11.71
C ALA A 666 4.09 15.91 -10.76
N VAL A 667 3.75 14.62 -10.93
CA VAL A 667 2.82 13.93 -10.01
C VAL A 667 3.43 13.73 -8.63
N LEU A 668 4.73 13.44 -8.55
CA LEU A 668 5.44 13.33 -7.27
C LEU A 668 5.51 14.67 -6.54
N GLU A 669 5.85 15.76 -7.22
CA GLU A 669 5.92 17.11 -6.64
C GLU A 669 4.54 17.54 -6.12
N ASP A 670 3.47 17.36 -6.91
CA ASP A 670 2.09 17.61 -6.45
C ASP A 670 1.74 16.75 -5.23
N TYR A 671 2.23 15.51 -5.18
CA TYR A 671 2.01 14.62 -4.05
C TYR A 671 2.73 15.10 -2.78
N LEU A 672 4.00 15.46 -2.89
CA LEU A 672 4.84 15.90 -1.77
C LEU A 672 4.41 17.26 -1.22
N GLN A 673 4.11 18.23 -2.10
CA GLN A 673 3.64 19.56 -1.72
C GLN A 673 2.37 19.50 -0.85
N ARG A 674 1.46 18.56 -1.17
CA ARG A 674 0.23 18.36 -0.38
C ARG A 674 0.49 17.81 1.03
N GLN A 675 1.64 17.18 1.26
CA GLN A 675 2.04 16.63 2.55
C GLN A 675 2.97 17.58 3.34
N GLU A 676 3.41 18.68 2.74
CA GLU A 676 4.30 19.67 3.36
C GLU A 676 3.83 20.16 4.75
N PRO A 677 2.53 20.46 4.99
CA PRO A 677 2.08 20.89 6.32
C PRO A 677 2.40 19.89 7.43
N ALA A 678 2.43 18.59 7.11
CA ALA A 678 2.75 17.53 8.05
C ALA A 678 4.25 17.54 8.43
N ILE A 679 5.11 17.89 7.49
CA ILE A 679 6.56 18.04 7.70
C ILE A 679 6.86 19.31 8.50
N LEU A 680 6.09 20.39 8.28
CA LEU A 680 6.22 21.62 9.07
C LEU A 680 5.87 21.40 10.54
N LYS A 681 4.85 20.59 10.85
CA LYS A 681 4.55 20.17 12.24
C LYS A 681 5.74 19.44 12.88
N TYR A 682 6.39 18.54 12.14
CA TYR A 682 7.59 17.85 12.60
C TYR A 682 8.73 18.82 12.88
N LYS A 683 9.01 19.76 11.96
CA LYS A 683 10.00 20.83 12.16
C LYS A 683 9.76 21.59 13.46
N SER A 684 8.54 22.10 13.65
CA SER A 684 8.19 22.90 14.82
C SER A 684 8.40 22.12 16.12
N SER A 685 8.06 20.83 16.16
CA SER A 685 8.34 20.00 17.33
C SER A 685 9.84 19.78 17.56
N MET A 686 10.63 19.56 16.50
CA MET A 686 12.07 19.34 16.64
C MET A 686 12.78 20.60 17.14
N ASN A 687 12.34 21.78 16.70
CA ASN A 687 12.81 23.08 17.20
C ASN A 687 12.57 23.23 18.71
N LEU A 688 11.38 22.87 19.19
CA LEU A 688 11.05 22.93 20.62
C LEU A 688 11.89 21.95 21.45
N VAL A 689 12.09 20.72 20.95
CA VAL A 689 12.95 19.73 21.62
C VAL A 689 14.40 20.22 21.71
N ALA A 690 14.92 20.85 20.65
CA ALA A 690 16.26 21.42 20.66
C ALA A 690 16.39 22.58 21.66
N ALA A 691 15.39 23.47 21.72
CA ALA A 691 15.35 24.57 22.69
C ALA A 691 15.31 24.07 24.14
N ASP A 692 14.52 23.03 24.44
CA ASP A 692 14.47 22.43 25.77
C ASP A 692 15.78 21.71 26.16
N ILE A 693 16.46 21.08 25.20
CA ILE A 693 17.80 20.49 25.44
C ILE A 693 18.83 21.58 25.75
N TYR A 694 18.80 22.71 25.04
CA TYR A 694 19.67 23.85 25.29
C TYR A 694 19.41 24.45 26.69
N THR A 695 18.16 24.78 27.00
CA THR A 695 17.81 25.48 28.26
C THR A 695 18.05 24.63 29.52
N ARG A 696 17.90 23.30 29.44
CA ARG A 696 17.99 22.39 30.61
C ARG A 696 19.40 21.84 30.88
N ASN A 697 20.37 22.01 29.98
CA ASN A 697 21.71 21.42 30.09
C ASN A 697 22.84 22.45 30.35
N LYS A 698 22.62 23.35 31.32
CA LYS A 698 23.64 24.29 31.83
C LYS A 698 24.35 23.72 33.05
N SER A 699 25.69 23.78 33.06
CA SER A 699 26.52 23.32 34.18
C SER A 699 26.09 23.97 35.48
N LYS A 700 25.81 23.16 36.52
CA LYS A 700 25.41 23.70 37.84
C LYS A 700 26.53 24.47 38.55
N ALA A 701 27.79 24.28 38.13
CA ALA A 701 28.96 24.86 38.77
C ALA A 701 29.46 26.14 38.09
N THR A 702 29.42 26.19 36.75
CA THR A 702 30.02 27.24 35.92
C THR A 702 29.01 28.00 35.07
N ASP A 703 27.74 27.56 35.04
CA ASP A 703 26.68 28.05 34.14
C ASP A 703 27.03 27.93 32.65
N GLN A 704 28.10 27.17 32.32
CA GLN A 704 28.48 26.89 30.95
C GLN A 704 27.43 25.99 30.29
N ASP A 705 27.07 26.30 29.04
CA ASP A 705 26.17 25.48 28.26
C ASP A 705 26.88 24.21 27.76
N THR A 706 26.48 23.06 28.30
CA THR A 706 27.02 21.75 27.93
C THR A 706 26.11 21.01 26.93
N GLY A 707 24.98 21.61 26.55
CA GLY A 707 23.96 21.05 25.67
C GLY A 707 23.85 21.74 24.31
N LEU A 708 24.52 22.87 24.07
CA LEU A 708 24.44 23.63 22.81
C LEU A 708 24.73 22.79 21.56
N ASP A 709 25.85 22.06 21.54
CA ASP A 709 26.22 21.24 20.38
C ASP A 709 25.25 20.06 20.21
N ALA A 710 24.74 19.52 21.31
CA ALA A 710 23.72 18.47 21.31
C ALA A 710 22.37 18.97 20.76
N ALA A 711 21.97 20.21 21.07
CA ALA A 711 20.77 20.85 20.54
C ALA A 711 20.90 21.15 19.05
N ARG A 712 22.06 21.64 18.60
CA ARG A 712 22.32 21.96 17.18
C ARG A 712 22.23 20.77 16.25
N ILE A 713 22.60 19.57 16.71
CA ILE A 713 22.44 18.34 15.92
C ILE A 713 20.96 18.08 15.58
N ILE A 714 20.04 18.41 16.49
CA ILE A 714 18.60 18.19 16.30
C ILE A 714 18.00 19.31 15.43
N SER A 715 18.21 20.56 15.83
CA SER A 715 17.83 21.77 15.09
C SER A 715 18.77 22.90 15.46
N ASP A 716 19.50 23.44 14.49
CA ASP A 716 20.63 24.38 14.64
C ASP A 716 20.19 25.84 14.64
N LEU A 717 19.31 26.19 15.57
CA LEU A 717 18.80 27.55 15.71
C LEU A 717 19.84 28.50 16.32
N PRO A 718 19.79 29.80 15.99
CA PRO A 718 20.54 30.83 16.70
C PRO A 718 20.17 30.89 18.18
N ILE A 719 21.16 31.15 19.05
CA ILE A 719 21.00 31.21 20.52
C ILE A 719 19.84 32.12 20.97
N PRO A 720 19.66 33.36 20.42
CA PRO A 720 18.55 34.22 20.83
C PRO A 720 17.17 33.62 20.56
N ILE A 721 17.06 32.67 19.62
CA ILE A 721 15.81 32.00 19.30
C ILE A 721 15.53 30.88 20.31
N TYR A 722 16.53 30.11 20.75
CA TYR A 722 16.33 29.07 21.78
C TYR A 722 15.75 29.62 23.09
N GLU A 723 16.08 30.87 23.43
CA GLU A 723 15.58 31.55 24.64
C GLU A 723 14.31 32.39 24.38
N GLY A 724 13.81 32.36 23.14
CA GLY A 724 12.64 33.11 22.71
C GLY A 724 11.30 32.47 23.11
N PRO A 725 10.17 33.15 22.86
CA PRO A 725 8.84 32.59 23.07
C PRO A 725 8.56 31.39 22.14
N ILE A 726 7.73 30.44 22.60
CA ILE A 726 7.38 29.18 21.90
C ILE A 726 7.04 29.40 20.42
N GLU A 727 6.21 30.38 20.08
CA GLU A 727 5.82 30.63 18.68
C GLU A 727 7.01 31.01 17.79
N THR A 728 7.98 31.78 18.30
CA THR A 728 9.18 32.13 17.53
C THR A 728 10.09 30.92 17.30
N ILE A 729 10.13 29.99 18.25
CA ILE A 729 10.89 28.73 18.12
C ILE A 729 10.23 27.82 17.08
N LYS A 730 8.90 27.71 17.11
CA LYS A 730 8.12 26.87 16.16
C LYS A 730 8.33 27.30 14.71
N GLU A 731 8.35 28.60 14.45
CA GLU A 731 8.44 29.16 13.10
C GLU A 731 9.88 29.18 12.54
N ALA A 732 10.89 29.14 13.40
CA ALA A 732 12.29 29.26 13.01
C ALA A 732 12.73 28.23 11.95
N ALA A 733 13.67 28.66 11.10
CA ALA A 733 14.20 27.87 9.98
C ALA A 733 15.61 27.34 10.30
N PRO A 734 15.79 26.00 10.41
CA PRO A 734 17.11 25.39 10.59
C PRO A 734 17.96 25.45 9.31
N THR A 735 19.23 25.06 9.39
CA THR A 735 20.10 24.81 8.21
C THR A 735 20.24 23.32 7.93
N CYS A 736 20.86 22.96 6.80
CA CYS A 736 21.14 21.57 6.43
C CYS A 736 22.24 20.89 7.27
N GLU A 737 22.78 21.54 8.30
CA GLU A 737 23.69 20.88 9.26
C GLU A 737 22.93 20.05 10.29
N SER A 738 21.68 20.41 10.63
CA SER A 738 20.85 19.70 11.60
C SER A 738 19.96 18.62 10.98
N ILE A 739 19.51 17.67 11.80
CA ILE A 739 18.56 16.60 11.39
C ILE A 739 17.28 17.20 10.82
N ALA A 740 16.70 18.22 11.48
CA ALA A 740 15.48 18.86 11.03
C ALA A 740 15.64 19.51 9.65
N GLY A 741 16.70 20.29 9.44
CA GLY A 741 16.92 20.95 8.14
C GLY A 741 17.29 19.98 7.01
N LYS A 742 18.15 18.98 7.28
CA LYS A 742 18.45 17.91 6.31
C LYS A 742 17.19 17.21 5.82
N PHE A 743 16.28 16.86 6.75
CA PHE A 743 15.06 16.15 6.42
C PHE A 743 14.09 17.00 5.58
N ILE A 744 13.92 18.28 5.93
CA ILE A 744 13.06 19.21 5.20
C ILE A 744 13.57 19.40 3.77
N TRP A 745 14.87 19.70 3.61
CA TRP A 745 15.49 19.85 2.30
C TRP A 745 15.32 18.62 1.43
N PHE A 746 15.60 17.44 2.00
CA PHE A 746 15.47 16.17 1.30
C PHE A 746 14.03 15.92 0.82
N TYR A 747 13.03 16.28 1.63
CA TYR A 747 11.63 16.02 1.32
C TYR A 747 11.01 17.05 0.37
N THR A 748 11.21 18.35 0.61
CA THR A 748 10.56 19.42 -0.16
C THR A 748 11.44 20.00 -1.26
N GLY A 749 12.75 20.02 -1.07
CA GLY A 749 13.69 20.78 -1.92
C GLY A 749 13.45 22.29 -1.92
N ASP A 750 12.66 22.81 -0.97
CA ASP A 750 12.30 24.23 -0.93
C ASP A 750 13.31 25.03 -0.08
N PRO A 751 14.11 25.93 -0.68
CA PRO A 751 15.08 26.73 0.05
C PRO A 751 14.44 27.77 0.98
N SER A 752 13.15 28.13 0.81
CA SER A 752 12.47 29.11 1.65
C SER A 752 12.19 28.61 3.08
N LEU A 753 12.24 27.29 3.29
CA LEU A 753 12.02 26.66 4.59
C LEU A 753 13.29 26.55 5.45
N LEU A 754 14.43 27.02 4.93
CA LEU A 754 15.75 26.97 5.55
C LEU A 754 16.30 28.38 5.78
N SER A 755 17.16 28.55 6.78
CA SER A 755 17.85 29.82 7.01
C SER A 755 19.04 30.02 6.06
N ASP A 756 19.71 28.93 5.65
CA ASP A 756 20.77 28.94 4.65
C ASP A 756 20.76 27.64 3.82
N ALA A 757 20.37 27.76 2.55
CA ALA A 757 20.33 26.64 1.60
C ALA A 757 21.71 26.33 0.96
N SER A 758 22.73 27.18 1.15
CA SER A 758 24.05 26.99 0.55
C SER A 758 24.83 25.81 1.16
N SER A 759 24.50 25.45 2.40
CA SER A 759 25.02 24.27 3.10
C SER A 759 24.43 22.95 2.61
N CYS A 760 23.36 22.99 1.81
CA CYS A 760 22.65 21.81 1.34
C CYS A 760 23.27 21.28 0.04
N PRO A 761 23.52 19.97 -0.09
CA PRO A 761 23.95 19.38 -1.36
C PRO A 761 22.90 19.66 -2.45
N PRO A 762 23.30 20.24 -3.60
CA PRO A 762 22.40 20.46 -4.71
C PRO A 762 21.94 19.10 -5.26
N ASN A 763 20.67 18.99 -5.61
CA ASN A 763 20.05 17.80 -6.22
C ASN A 763 19.88 16.57 -5.30
N ASP A 764 20.09 16.72 -3.99
CA ASP A 764 19.89 15.66 -2.99
C ASP A 764 18.48 15.70 -2.37
N ASN A 765 17.47 15.97 -3.21
CA ASN A 765 16.06 15.91 -2.83
C ASN A 765 15.38 14.72 -3.49
N LEU A 766 14.30 14.24 -2.87
CA LEU A 766 13.59 13.04 -3.29
C LEU A 766 13.08 13.09 -4.75
N PRO A 767 12.48 14.20 -5.25
CA PRO A 767 12.08 14.32 -6.65
C PRO A 767 13.21 14.12 -7.65
N GLU A 768 14.37 14.70 -7.39
CA GLU A 768 15.52 14.63 -8.30
C GLU A 768 16.18 13.25 -8.31
N LEU A 769 16.30 12.63 -7.13
CA LEU A 769 16.80 11.26 -7.01
C LEU A 769 15.90 10.26 -7.78
N LEU A 770 14.58 10.38 -7.64
CA LEU A 770 13.64 9.52 -8.37
C LEU A 770 13.66 9.79 -9.88
N GLN A 771 13.76 11.05 -10.29
CA GLN A 771 13.90 11.39 -11.71
C GLN A 771 15.20 10.82 -12.31
N SER A 772 16.31 10.88 -11.59
CA SER A 772 17.59 10.26 -12.00
C SER A 772 17.42 8.75 -12.20
N ARG A 773 16.77 8.06 -11.25
CA ARG A 773 16.47 6.63 -11.37
C ARG A 773 15.64 6.29 -12.62
N TRP A 774 14.58 7.05 -12.90
CA TRP A 774 13.72 6.79 -14.08
C TRP A 774 14.41 7.09 -15.41
N ASN A 775 15.43 7.95 -15.42
CA ASN A 775 16.25 8.23 -16.59
C ASN A 775 17.36 7.20 -16.82
N SER A 776 17.60 6.29 -15.86
CA SER A 776 18.64 5.27 -15.98
C SER A 776 18.37 4.31 -17.14
N THR A 777 19.42 4.03 -17.94
CA THR A 777 19.33 3.22 -19.17
C THR A 777 18.98 1.75 -18.93
N ASN A 778 19.27 1.22 -17.73
CA ASN A 778 19.02 -0.18 -17.36
C ASN A 778 17.67 -0.39 -16.67
N PHE A 779 16.89 0.67 -16.47
CA PHE A 779 15.65 0.62 -15.71
C PHE A 779 14.51 0.00 -16.53
N PRO A 780 13.83 -1.07 -16.03
CA PRO A 780 12.77 -1.72 -16.78
C PRO A 780 11.48 -0.87 -16.78
N VAL A 781 11.29 -0.12 -17.87
CA VAL A 781 10.12 0.77 -18.01
C VAL A 781 8.81 -0.02 -18.20
N ARG A 782 8.82 -1.07 -19.03
CA ARG A 782 7.59 -1.81 -19.42
C ARG A 782 7.19 -2.93 -18.46
N ARG A 783 8.13 -3.43 -17.65
CA ARG A 783 7.93 -4.56 -16.75
C ARG A 783 8.42 -4.20 -15.36
N TYR A 784 7.77 -4.74 -14.34
CA TYR A 784 8.25 -4.67 -12.97
C TYR A 784 9.12 -5.90 -12.70
N ARG A 785 10.39 -5.67 -12.36
CA ARG A 785 11.36 -6.72 -12.02
C ARG A 785 11.49 -6.83 -10.50
N PHE A 786 11.48 -8.06 -9.99
CA PHE A 786 11.63 -8.36 -8.57
C PHE A 786 12.17 -9.77 -8.37
N ASP A 787 12.65 -10.06 -7.16
CA ASP A 787 13.00 -11.43 -6.76
C ASP A 787 11.77 -12.08 -6.13
N TYR A 788 11.36 -13.25 -6.65
CA TYR A 788 10.24 -14.00 -6.11
C TYR A 788 10.74 -15.15 -5.24
N VAL A 789 10.17 -15.27 -4.04
CA VAL A 789 10.59 -16.25 -3.04
C VAL A 789 9.39 -17.09 -2.61
N LEU A 790 9.56 -18.40 -2.54
CA LEU A 790 8.53 -19.33 -2.11
C LEU A 790 9.06 -20.34 -1.08
N GLU A 791 8.33 -20.54 0.01
CA GLU A 791 8.65 -21.58 0.99
C GLU A 791 8.40 -22.97 0.38
N THR A 792 9.35 -23.89 0.56
CA THR A 792 9.21 -25.29 0.13
C THR A 792 8.28 -26.07 1.07
N GLY A 793 7.50 -27.02 0.54
CA GLY A 793 6.68 -27.94 1.34
C GLY A 793 5.17 -27.79 1.13
N GLU A 794 4.38 -28.17 2.13
CA GLU A 794 2.90 -28.24 2.06
C GLU A 794 2.21 -26.90 1.82
N PHE A 795 2.89 -25.78 2.03
CA PHE A 795 2.33 -24.44 1.80
C PHE A 795 1.93 -24.19 0.33
N ARG A 796 2.56 -24.88 -0.63
CA ARG A 796 2.36 -24.67 -2.07
C ARG A 796 0.91 -24.81 -2.52
N SER A 797 0.17 -25.78 -1.99
CA SER A 797 -1.26 -25.97 -2.34
C SER A 797 -2.13 -24.80 -1.85
N ASN A 798 -1.71 -24.09 -0.80
CA ASN A 798 -2.46 -22.98 -0.22
C ASN A 798 -2.32 -21.67 -1.00
N LEU A 799 -1.37 -21.56 -1.94
CA LEU A 799 -1.23 -20.38 -2.82
C LEU A 799 -2.48 -20.15 -3.67
N PHE A 800 -3.15 -21.24 -4.06
CA PHE A 800 -4.36 -21.19 -4.86
C PHE A 800 -5.62 -20.84 -4.05
N SER A 801 -5.51 -20.64 -2.72
CA SER A 801 -6.66 -20.35 -1.85
C SER A 801 -7.31 -18.97 -2.11
N ALA A 802 -6.59 -18.04 -2.75
CA ALA A 802 -7.15 -16.79 -3.28
C ALA A 802 -8.08 -17.04 -4.49
N TYR A 803 -7.84 -18.16 -5.19
CA TYR A 803 -8.48 -18.59 -6.44
C TYR A 803 -9.49 -19.73 -6.23
N ARG A 804 -9.48 -20.44 -5.09
CA ARG A 804 -10.52 -21.38 -4.66
C ARG A 804 -10.50 -21.43 -3.13
N PRO A 805 -11.45 -20.81 -2.42
CA PRO A 805 -11.51 -21.00 -0.98
C PRO A 805 -11.99 -22.43 -0.71
N GLY A 806 -11.05 -23.30 -0.33
CA GLY A 806 -11.36 -24.67 0.12
C GLY A 806 -11.72 -24.72 1.61
N GLY A 807 -12.08 -25.92 2.07
CA GLY A 807 -12.41 -26.36 3.46
C GLY A 807 -12.07 -25.41 4.62
N PHE A 808 -10.84 -24.91 4.60
CA PHE A 808 -10.15 -24.18 5.66
C PHE A 808 -10.69 -22.78 5.98
N ARG A 809 -11.56 -22.17 5.15
CA ARG A 809 -12.21 -20.89 5.51
C ARG A 809 -13.62 -21.04 6.09
N LEU A 810 -13.86 -22.15 6.79
CA LEU A 810 -15.23 -22.59 7.15
C LEU A 810 -16.12 -22.65 5.89
N THR A 811 -15.47 -22.92 4.76
CA THR A 811 -16.02 -23.07 3.41
C THR A 811 -16.12 -24.55 3.18
N ASN A 812 -17.32 -25.09 3.05
CA ASN A 812 -17.46 -26.46 2.58
C ASN A 812 -16.91 -26.58 1.14
N ASN A 813 -16.86 -27.78 0.58
CA ASN A 813 -16.44 -27.99 -0.83
C ASN A 813 -17.31 -27.24 -1.86
N GLU A 814 -18.40 -26.60 -1.41
CA GLU A 814 -19.28 -25.72 -2.19
C GLU A 814 -18.90 -24.23 -2.04
N GLY A 815 -17.80 -23.94 -1.34
CA GLY A 815 -17.19 -22.63 -1.12
C GLY A 815 -17.99 -21.65 -0.27
N LEU A 816 -18.82 -22.09 0.68
CA LEU A 816 -19.60 -21.24 1.61
C LEU A 816 -18.79 -20.69 2.81
N GLN A 817 -18.19 -19.50 2.74
CA GLN A 817 -17.34 -18.89 3.78
C GLN A 817 -18.14 -18.32 4.94
N SER A 818 -17.92 -18.80 6.18
CA SER A 818 -18.46 -18.12 7.36
C SER A 818 -17.61 -16.91 7.76
N ASN A 819 -18.23 -15.76 8.03
CA ASN A 819 -17.53 -14.54 8.43
C ASN A 819 -17.23 -14.53 9.95
N PRO A 820 -15.95 -14.60 10.39
CA PRO A 820 -15.59 -14.63 11.81
C PRO A 820 -15.78 -13.29 12.54
N ALA A 821 -16.09 -12.20 11.83
CA ALA A 821 -16.45 -10.90 12.40
C ALA A 821 -17.97 -10.66 12.45
N SER A 822 -18.78 -11.61 11.94
CA SER A 822 -20.23 -11.56 12.06
C SER A 822 -20.67 -12.16 13.39
N SER A 823 -21.41 -11.40 14.20
CA SER A 823 -22.05 -11.91 15.43
C SER A 823 -23.08 -13.02 15.19
N SER A 824 -23.45 -13.28 13.93
CA SER A 824 -24.49 -14.26 13.54
C SER A 824 -23.97 -15.49 12.77
N GLY A 825 -22.66 -15.64 12.60
CA GLY A 825 -22.08 -16.87 12.02
C GLY A 825 -22.51 -17.19 10.57
N ARG A 826 -22.97 -16.18 9.81
CA ARG A 826 -23.51 -16.38 8.45
C ARG A 826 -22.46 -16.81 7.44
N GLN A 827 -22.88 -17.70 6.53
CA GLN A 827 -22.08 -18.31 5.47
C GLN A 827 -22.34 -17.65 4.09
N GLU A 828 -21.29 -17.42 3.31
CA GLU A 828 -21.34 -16.75 2.00
C GLU A 828 -20.58 -17.55 0.93
N VAL A 829 -21.18 -17.84 -0.23
CA VAL A 829 -20.47 -18.58 -1.31
C VAL A 829 -19.34 -17.73 -1.92
N LYS A 830 -18.12 -18.29 -1.97
CA LYS A 830 -16.87 -17.67 -2.44
C LYS A 830 -16.10 -18.54 -3.45
N LEU A 831 -16.68 -19.57 -4.07
CA LEU A 831 -16.06 -20.30 -5.18
C LEU A 831 -15.71 -19.34 -6.33
N ARG A 832 -14.43 -19.13 -6.68
CA ARG A 832 -14.05 -18.33 -7.87
C ARG A 832 -12.73 -18.73 -8.49
N ASN A 833 -12.80 -19.64 -9.47
CA ASN A 833 -11.69 -20.14 -10.30
C ASN A 833 -10.80 -19.03 -10.89
N SER A 834 -9.55 -19.38 -11.21
CA SER A 834 -8.70 -18.60 -12.13
C SER A 834 -9.43 -18.37 -13.46
N TYR A 835 -9.35 -17.14 -13.99
CA TYR A 835 -9.96 -16.71 -15.26
C TYR A 835 -11.41 -17.09 -15.48
N SER A 836 -12.29 -16.80 -14.51
CA SER A 836 -13.71 -16.85 -14.83
C SER A 836 -14.12 -15.57 -15.54
N VAL A 837 -14.51 -15.67 -16.80
CA VAL A 837 -15.45 -14.72 -17.40
C VAL A 837 -16.82 -15.36 -17.30
N LYS A 838 -17.81 -14.60 -16.83
CA LYS A 838 -19.20 -15.09 -16.78
C LYS A 838 -20.05 -14.24 -17.70
N PHE A 839 -20.83 -14.89 -18.56
CA PHE A 839 -21.90 -14.20 -19.25
C PHE A 839 -22.91 -13.64 -18.25
N ILE A 840 -23.32 -12.41 -18.50
CA ILE A 840 -24.33 -11.74 -17.69
C ILE A 840 -25.42 -11.22 -18.63
N PRO A 841 -26.70 -11.26 -18.22
CA PRO A 841 -27.76 -10.64 -19.01
C PRO A 841 -27.51 -9.14 -19.16
N LEU A 842 -27.79 -8.54 -20.32
CA LEU A 842 -27.69 -7.08 -20.49
C LEU A 842 -28.56 -6.32 -19.49
N LYS A 843 -29.73 -6.85 -19.11
CA LYS A 843 -30.60 -6.28 -18.05
C LYS A 843 -29.89 -6.13 -16.70
N SER A 844 -28.85 -6.92 -16.42
CA SER A 844 -28.13 -6.88 -15.14
C SER A 844 -27.16 -5.70 -14.99
N VAL A 845 -26.87 -4.98 -16.08
CA VAL A 845 -25.93 -3.85 -16.08
C VAL A 845 -26.63 -2.51 -16.29
N THR A 846 -27.96 -2.44 -16.19
CA THR A 846 -28.76 -1.27 -16.62
C THR A 846 -29.49 -0.63 -15.46
N THR A 847 -29.88 0.64 -15.61
CA THR A 847 -30.67 1.35 -14.59
C THR A 847 -32.12 0.84 -14.59
N GLY A 848 -32.50 0.03 -13.60
CA GLY A 848 -33.89 -0.39 -13.39
C GLY A 848 -34.28 -1.76 -13.96
N GLY A 849 -33.34 -2.65 -14.28
CA GLY A 849 -33.67 -4.00 -14.77
C GLY A 849 -34.37 -4.87 -13.73
N ASP A 850 -35.54 -5.41 -14.10
CA ASP A 850 -36.33 -6.33 -13.28
C ASP A 850 -35.59 -7.64 -12.95
N GLY A 851 -35.59 -7.99 -11.67
CA GLY A 851 -36.01 -9.33 -11.24
C GLY A 851 -34.98 -10.33 -10.72
N ALA A 852 -33.76 -10.45 -11.27
CA ALA A 852 -32.99 -11.70 -11.07
C ALA A 852 -31.52 -11.62 -10.59
N ALA A 853 -30.90 -10.44 -10.44
CA ALA A 853 -29.50 -10.39 -9.98
C ALA A 853 -29.18 -9.30 -8.95
N TYR A 854 -29.87 -8.14 -8.97
CA TYR A 854 -29.61 -7.02 -8.07
C TYR A 854 -30.91 -6.22 -7.88
N ARG A 855 -31.78 -6.63 -6.95
CA ARG A 855 -33.09 -5.99 -6.73
C ARG A 855 -32.93 -4.57 -6.16
N PRO A 856 -33.69 -3.57 -6.65
CA PRO A 856 -33.94 -2.34 -5.90
C PRO A 856 -34.68 -2.71 -4.61
N GLY A 857 -34.02 -2.61 -3.46
CA GLY A 857 -34.55 -2.99 -2.14
C GLY A 857 -33.81 -4.14 -1.44
N GLU A 858 -32.98 -4.91 -2.16
CA GLU A 858 -32.01 -5.83 -1.54
C GLU A 858 -30.61 -5.20 -1.68
N THR A 859 -30.06 -4.73 -0.56
CA THR A 859 -28.79 -4.00 -0.58
C THR A 859 -27.65 -4.89 -1.05
N MET A 860 -26.95 -4.48 -2.11
CA MET A 860 -25.77 -5.20 -2.56
C MET A 860 -24.65 -5.00 -1.54
N LEU A 861 -24.10 -6.12 -1.07
CA LEU A 861 -22.90 -6.11 -0.23
C LEU A 861 -21.71 -5.57 -1.03
N ILE A 862 -21.25 -4.41 -0.62
CA ILE A 862 -20.12 -3.68 -1.17
C ILE A 862 -18.81 -4.48 -1.02
N TYR A 863 -18.67 -5.16 0.12
CA TYR A 863 -17.48 -5.90 0.50
C TYR A 863 -17.80 -7.36 0.71
N SER A 864 -16.79 -8.23 0.67
CA SER A 864 -16.92 -9.65 1.01
C SER A 864 -17.29 -9.91 2.47
N GLU A 865 -17.54 -8.85 3.23
CA GLU A 865 -17.70 -8.80 4.67
C GLU A 865 -18.97 -8.01 4.95
N GLY A 866 -20.09 -8.71 5.15
CA GLY A 866 -21.35 -8.08 5.53
C GLY A 866 -22.47 -9.07 5.32
N SER A 867 -23.56 -8.93 6.07
CA SER A 867 -24.71 -9.80 5.91
C SER A 867 -25.82 -9.03 5.22
N SER A 868 -26.47 -9.63 4.23
CA SER A 868 -27.59 -9.01 3.50
C SER A 868 -28.76 -8.58 4.40
N ASN A 869 -28.80 -9.03 5.67
CA ASN A 869 -29.89 -8.74 6.59
C ASN A 869 -29.45 -7.97 7.86
N SER A 870 -28.17 -7.62 8.03
CA SER A 870 -27.68 -6.80 9.16
C SER A 870 -26.54 -5.92 8.67
N ILE A 871 -26.90 -4.77 8.13
CA ILE A 871 -26.04 -4.12 7.16
C ILE A 871 -25.59 -2.76 7.72
N SER A 872 -24.29 -2.57 7.88
CA SER A 872 -23.72 -1.24 8.12
C SER A 872 -23.80 -0.41 6.84
N ASN A 873 -24.05 0.90 6.94
CA ASN A 873 -24.07 1.82 5.78
C ASN A 873 -22.76 1.76 4.96
N GLU A 874 -21.64 1.40 5.60
CA GLU A 874 -20.35 1.15 4.94
C GLU A 874 -20.38 0.02 3.90
N ALA A 875 -21.35 -0.90 3.98
CA ALA A 875 -21.40 -2.15 3.20
C ALA A 875 -22.57 -2.22 2.19
N GLN A 876 -23.32 -1.13 1.96
CA GLN A 876 -24.52 -1.09 1.09
C GLN A 876 -24.40 -0.18 -0.12
N ARG A 877 -24.73 -0.68 -1.32
CA ARG A 877 -25.12 0.19 -2.45
C ARG A 877 -26.46 -0.21 -3.05
N GLU A 878 -27.19 0.81 -3.49
CA GLU A 878 -28.46 0.69 -4.22
C GLU A 878 -28.27 0.62 -5.74
N ARG A 879 -27.25 1.32 -6.30
CA ARG A 879 -26.99 1.41 -7.75
C ARG A 879 -25.49 1.56 -8.04
N PHE A 880 -25.06 1.11 -9.22
CA PHE A 880 -23.71 1.37 -9.76
C PHE A 880 -23.64 2.76 -10.41
N LYS A 881 -22.42 3.33 -10.46
CA LYS A 881 -22.16 4.64 -11.08
C LYS A 881 -21.93 4.59 -12.59
N ASN A 882 -21.71 3.40 -13.15
CA ASN A 882 -21.46 3.18 -14.59
C ASN A 882 -22.49 2.23 -15.26
N PRO A 883 -23.81 2.45 -15.10
CA PRO A 883 -24.82 1.58 -15.72
C PRO A 883 -24.85 1.77 -17.24
N LEU A 884 -25.28 0.75 -17.96
CA LEU A 884 -25.56 0.81 -19.39
C LEU A 884 -26.91 1.50 -19.63
N ASN A 885 -26.97 2.42 -20.59
CA ASN A 885 -28.22 3.09 -20.98
C ASN A 885 -28.86 2.40 -22.21
N LEU A 886 -29.95 1.67 -21.99
CA LEU A 886 -30.63 0.89 -23.03
C LEU A 886 -31.55 1.72 -23.92
N SER A 887 -32.14 2.80 -23.40
CA SER A 887 -33.04 3.66 -24.18
C SER A 887 -32.29 4.39 -25.30
N ALA A 888 -31.01 4.65 -25.10
CA ALA A 888 -30.10 5.15 -26.14
C ALA A 888 -29.75 4.09 -27.22
N LEU A 889 -29.99 2.80 -26.95
CA LEU A 889 -29.70 1.69 -27.86
C LEU A 889 -30.92 1.23 -28.66
N GLY A 890 -32.10 1.82 -28.43
CA GLY A 890 -33.35 1.46 -29.12
C GLY A 890 -33.83 0.03 -28.82
N ILE A 891 -33.40 -0.56 -27.70
CA ILE A 891 -33.75 -1.92 -27.30
C ILE A 891 -34.91 -1.84 -26.31
N ASP A 892 -36.10 -2.25 -26.74
CA ASP A 892 -37.23 -2.52 -25.83
C ASP A 892 -37.04 -3.93 -25.23
N ILE A 893 -36.99 -4.01 -23.91
CA ILE A 893 -36.68 -5.27 -23.19
C ILE A 893 -37.83 -5.73 -22.30
N ASP A 894 -39.02 -5.14 -22.46
CA ASP A 894 -40.24 -5.51 -21.73
C ASP A 894 -40.99 -6.70 -22.36
N HIS A 895 -40.34 -7.46 -23.24
CA HIS A 895 -40.83 -8.71 -23.82
C HIS A 895 -39.91 -9.90 -23.55
#